data_AF-L0HKP6-F1
#
_entry.id   AF-L0HKP6-F1
#
_cell.length_a   1.000
_cell.length_b   1.000
_cell.length_c   1.000
_cell.angle_alpha   90.00
_cell.angle_beta   90.00
_cell.angle_gamma   90.00
#
_symmetry.space_group_name_H-M   'P 1'
#
loop_
_entity.id
_entity.type
_entity.pdbx_description
1 polymer ?
#
loop_
_entity_poly.entity_id
_entity_poly.type
_entity_poly.pdbx_seq_one_letter_code
_entity_poly.pdbx_strand_id
1 'polypeptide(L)'
;MAGLAASERTVQDALSPGGAVLLSALEFTRDRIARRLVSDSHAITDHDLNYLTVSAFMQILFLKTGQACGFTEPGTLADLAGCNGITQRMGRACSDAGLDPERFFEPGPAGSRALPVVNDEPLRDAIGRLDSAELPDPVAGLPPEDLAAVLDHVVATRLQVGEGYRVARVGKSALLYTGTVDVPPQEVVEQVVTSAVRNGSKNAREEMREIRALDPACGAGLFLLALFRNRVRKKQGRNNRPLTISELLKVLSTSVFGTDIDPESVSAARFVLLLAFIEECRKSGPVVPGPDQIRAACTFLTETIRCGNALIGPDYFSGKPVFPFNAEERRRVNAFDWRAAYPDIMAQGGFDAVIGAPPPYRPFAVKAREEYFQTHYDSYAASAGLYGYFIERSLSLIRPGGTLAFLVPGTFLRSEHARPLRRLLLGRQITRVACTGRTRVLPEGDMPIYLLVLKNEGPRDPFTVSPDCFSGRHDFQLDPRMLDDGGWTLEDTRTEKILLKIRGKGTLLEEYVMGELGTGTHAEQDNPLVVNRVTRNRLTKNAWWARRFFVPLLCPADIRRYVPKKPSRYAITGTGSSRIRKCRALVQYLESGTERRGKESGRSTDDDEQDRAQDHVQEHFLPEKPMRKIIFALHQHSPAFSLDQKGTYAMASTVSAILRNDPYLAAILNSTLGRFIIWHICPYTDRGYHMSPASLGKFPVIVPDFEKFSDKKIYEKIMLLVSQMISLQDYCSRTKTDQERRFVQQEIDATDVRIDALVYELYGLTSEEIAVVEAGSA
;
A
#
# COMPACT_ATOMS: atom_id res chain seq x y z
N MET A 1 3.74 24.98 26.96
CA MET A 1 2.68 24.46 27.85
C MET A 1 1.49 23.92 27.08
N ALA A 2 0.81 24.68 26.21
CA ALA A 2 -0.34 24.20 25.43
C ALA A 2 -0.02 23.05 24.43
N GLY A 3 1.18 23.02 23.84
CA GLY A 3 1.59 21.95 22.91
C GLY A 3 1.97 20.61 23.56
N LEU A 4 2.38 20.60 24.83
CA LEU A 4 2.69 19.37 25.59
C LEU A 4 1.41 18.66 26.06
N ALA A 5 0.38 19.41 26.42
CA ALA A 5 -0.91 18.84 26.85
C ALA A 5 -1.70 18.21 25.69
N ALA A 6 -1.51 18.69 24.45
CA ALA A 6 -2.11 18.11 23.25
C ALA A 6 -1.39 16.82 22.80
N SER A 7 -0.09 16.72 23.06
CA SER A 7 0.74 15.54 22.77
C SER A 7 0.46 14.37 23.72
N GLU A 8 0.26 14.66 25.00
CA GLU A 8 0.01 13.63 26.01
C GLU A 8 -1.31 12.87 25.77
N ARG A 9 -2.34 13.54 25.22
CA ARG A 9 -3.63 12.90 24.88
C ARG A 9 -3.54 11.97 23.68
N THR A 10 -2.80 12.32 22.63
CA THR A 10 -2.67 11.51 21.41
C THR A 10 -1.83 10.24 21.61
N VAL A 11 -0.94 10.25 22.61
CA VAL A 11 -0.06 9.13 22.97
C VAL A 11 -0.79 8.06 23.81
N GLN A 12 -1.61 8.49 24.77
CA GLN A 12 -2.40 7.56 25.59
C GLN A 12 -3.41 6.78 24.75
N ASP A 13 -3.91 7.37 23.66
CA ASP A 13 -4.83 6.73 22.73
C ASP A 13 -4.15 5.67 21.82
N ALA A 14 -2.82 5.69 21.69
CA ALA A 14 -2.05 4.77 20.85
C ALA A 14 -1.47 3.56 21.61
N LEU A 15 -1.44 3.61 22.94
CA LEU A 15 -0.96 2.53 23.80
C LEU A 15 -2.11 1.62 24.23
N SER A 16 -1.82 0.35 24.49
CA SER A 16 -2.79 -0.50 25.19
C SER A 16 -3.09 0.04 26.59
N PRO A 17 -4.23 -0.34 27.22
CA PRO A 17 -4.54 0.06 28.59
C PRO A 17 -3.41 -0.29 29.58
N GLY A 18 -2.79 -1.46 29.43
CA GLY A 18 -1.63 -1.87 30.24
C GLY A 18 -0.40 -1.00 30.00
N GLY A 19 -0.12 -0.65 28.74
CA GLY A 19 0.96 0.26 28.37
C GLY A 19 0.77 1.66 28.96
N ALA A 20 -0.44 2.22 28.91
CA ALA A 20 -0.74 3.54 29.47
C ALA A 20 -0.55 3.58 31.00
N VAL A 21 -0.98 2.53 31.72
CA VAL A 21 -0.77 2.42 33.17
C VAL A 21 0.73 2.33 33.49
N LEU A 22 1.49 1.53 32.73
CA LEU A 22 2.93 1.42 32.89
C LEU A 22 3.67 2.74 32.62
N LEU A 23 3.31 3.46 31.55
CA LEU A 23 3.90 4.76 31.23
C LEU A 23 3.72 5.75 32.39
N SER A 24 2.49 5.88 32.88
CA SER A 24 2.18 6.74 34.05
C SER A 24 2.95 6.31 35.30
N ALA A 25 3.15 5.01 35.51
CA ALA A 25 3.94 4.50 36.62
C ALA A 25 5.42 4.90 36.50
N LEU A 26 6.03 4.69 35.33
CA LEU A 26 7.43 5.01 35.07
C LEU A 26 7.73 6.50 35.14
N GLU A 27 6.89 7.35 34.56
CA GLU A 27 7.07 8.79 34.55
C GLU A 27 7.05 9.39 35.96
N PHE A 28 6.10 8.98 36.79
CA PHE A 28 6.03 9.42 38.18
C PHE A 28 7.22 8.90 39.01
N THR A 29 7.61 7.63 38.82
CA THR A 29 8.79 7.07 39.49
C THR A 29 10.05 7.84 39.12
N ARG A 30 10.22 8.13 37.82
CA ARG A 30 11.31 8.95 37.29
C ARG A 30 11.33 10.34 37.91
N ASP A 31 10.20 11.05 37.96
CA ASP A 31 10.12 12.40 38.54
C ASP A 31 10.42 12.39 40.05
N ARG A 32 9.95 11.38 40.79
CA ARG A 32 10.15 11.28 42.24
C ARG A 32 11.60 11.03 42.60
N ILE A 33 12.24 10.05 41.94
CA ILE A 33 13.67 9.78 42.10
C ILE A 33 14.47 11.04 41.75
N ALA A 34 14.11 11.71 40.65
CA ALA A 34 14.84 12.89 40.19
C ALA A 34 14.79 14.05 41.18
N ARG A 35 13.61 14.41 41.70
CA ARG A 35 13.46 15.51 42.67
C ARG A 35 14.26 15.29 43.93
N ARG A 36 14.35 14.03 44.38
CA ARG A 36 15.11 13.65 45.58
C ARG A 36 16.62 13.65 45.33
N LEU A 37 17.07 13.13 44.19
CA LEU A 37 18.47 13.21 43.82
C LEU A 37 18.99 14.65 43.74
N VAL A 38 18.19 15.57 43.20
CA VAL A 38 18.55 16.98 43.08
C VAL A 38 18.49 17.70 44.44
N SER A 39 17.62 17.30 45.37
CA SER A 39 17.63 17.85 46.74
C SER A 39 18.84 17.39 47.55
N ASP A 40 19.29 16.16 47.33
CA ASP A 40 20.30 15.52 48.17
C ASP A 40 21.73 15.74 47.64
N SER A 41 21.89 15.97 46.32
CA SER A 41 23.18 16.17 45.67
C SER A 41 23.23 17.50 44.92
N HIS A 42 24.06 18.42 45.43
CA HIS A 42 24.21 19.77 44.88
C HIS A 42 25.00 19.81 43.56
N ALA A 43 25.59 18.69 43.14
CA ALA A 43 26.48 18.59 41.97
C ALA A 43 26.00 17.58 40.92
N ILE A 44 24.76 17.07 41.01
CA ILE A 44 24.25 16.09 40.03
C ILE A 44 24.05 16.75 38.67
N THR A 45 24.61 16.13 37.63
CA THR A 45 24.45 16.61 36.25
C THR A 45 23.14 16.11 35.64
N ASP A 46 22.59 16.82 34.64
CA ASP A 46 21.43 16.36 33.86
C ASP A 46 21.63 14.93 33.34
N HIS A 47 22.84 14.62 32.88
CA HIS A 47 23.18 13.31 32.34
C HIS A 47 23.11 12.21 33.41
N ASP A 48 23.72 12.43 34.58
CA ASP A 48 23.72 11.43 35.65
C ASP A 48 22.32 11.24 36.24
N LEU A 49 21.51 12.30 36.29
CA LEU A 49 20.11 12.27 36.68
C LEU A 49 19.27 11.37 35.74
N ASN A 50 19.40 11.56 34.42
CA ASN A 50 18.67 10.74 33.45
C ASN A 50 19.12 9.28 33.48
N TYR A 51 20.43 9.03 33.58
CA TYR A 51 20.96 7.67 33.72
C TYR A 51 20.44 6.95 34.97
N LEU A 52 20.58 7.58 36.14
CA LEU A 52 20.20 6.96 37.42
C LEU A 52 18.71 6.63 37.47
N THR A 53 17.88 7.53 36.97
CA THR A 53 16.43 7.32 36.95
C THR A 53 16.03 6.20 35.99
N VAL A 54 16.57 6.18 34.78
CA VAL A 54 16.28 5.16 33.77
C VAL A 54 16.81 3.79 34.17
N SER A 55 18.06 3.72 34.63
CA SER A 55 18.66 2.47 35.09
C SER A 55 17.91 1.90 36.30
N ALA A 56 17.49 2.74 37.25
CA ALA A 56 16.80 2.27 38.46
C ALA A 56 15.48 1.57 38.14
N PHE A 57 14.59 2.19 37.36
CA PHE A 57 13.31 1.54 37.05
C PHE A 57 13.49 0.31 36.15
N MET A 58 14.47 0.30 35.24
CA MET A 58 14.74 -0.88 34.40
C MET A 58 15.25 -2.06 35.23
N GLN A 59 16.09 -1.80 36.24
CA GLN A 59 16.49 -2.83 37.20
C GLN A 59 15.30 -3.36 38.01
N ILE A 60 14.39 -2.47 38.47
CA ILE A 60 13.18 -2.89 39.18
C ILE A 60 12.28 -3.73 38.27
N LEU A 61 12.05 -3.31 37.03
CA LEU A 61 11.27 -4.07 36.04
C LEU A 61 11.91 -5.43 35.73
N PHE A 62 13.24 -5.48 35.60
CA PHE A 62 13.99 -6.72 35.38
C PHE A 62 13.75 -7.73 36.52
N LEU A 63 13.88 -7.28 37.77
CA LEU A 63 13.65 -8.12 38.95
C LEU A 63 12.18 -8.54 39.10
N LYS A 64 11.23 -7.63 38.78
CA LYS A 64 9.80 -7.97 38.72
C LYS A 64 9.55 -9.10 37.72
N THR A 65 10.14 -8.98 36.53
CA THR A 65 10.08 -10.04 35.52
C THR A 65 10.78 -11.31 35.97
N GLY A 66 11.89 -11.21 36.70
CA GLY A 66 12.55 -12.35 37.32
C GLY A 66 11.63 -13.14 38.25
N GLN A 67 10.90 -12.43 39.10
CA GLN A 67 9.96 -13.03 40.06
C GLN A 67 8.80 -13.71 39.33
N ALA A 68 8.24 -13.05 38.31
CA ALA A 68 7.14 -13.59 37.51
C ALA A 68 7.57 -14.76 36.62
N CYS A 69 8.80 -14.71 36.10
CA CYS A 69 9.31 -15.72 35.19
C CYS A 69 10.01 -16.89 35.88
N GLY A 70 10.45 -16.73 37.13
CA GLY A 70 11.11 -17.77 37.92
C GLY A 70 12.64 -17.83 37.80
N PHE A 71 13.30 -16.74 37.36
CA PHE A 71 14.77 -16.65 37.37
C PHE A 71 15.32 -15.78 38.52
N THR A 72 14.45 -15.21 39.35
CA THR A 72 14.79 -14.65 40.67
C THR A 72 13.85 -15.22 41.73
N GLU A 73 14.25 -15.17 43.00
CA GLU A 73 13.44 -15.66 44.11
C GLU A 73 12.17 -14.79 44.29
N PRO A 74 10.98 -15.38 44.50
CA PRO A 74 9.77 -14.63 44.85
C PRO A 74 9.99 -13.78 46.11
N GLY A 75 9.60 -12.51 46.06
CA GLY A 75 9.79 -11.58 47.19
C GLY A 75 11.08 -10.77 47.16
N THR A 76 11.97 -10.98 46.18
CA THR A 76 13.23 -10.22 46.03
C THR A 76 13.02 -8.70 46.14
N LEU A 77 12.02 -8.14 45.44
CA LEU A 77 11.70 -6.71 45.49
C LEU A 77 11.18 -6.27 46.87
N ALA A 78 10.35 -7.10 47.54
CA ALA A 78 9.88 -6.82 48.89
C ALA A 78 11.03 -6.78 49.90
N ASP A 79 11.98 -7.72 49.79
CA ASP A 79 13.18 -7.77 50.64
C ASP A 79 14.09 -6.56 50.39
N LEU A 80 14.25 -6.15 49.12
CA LEU A 80 14.98 -4.92 48.77
C LEU A 80 14.31 -3.69 49.39
N ALA A 81 12.98 -3.58 49.31
CA ALA A 81 12.23 -2.49 49.93
C ALA A 81 12.38 -2.47 51.46
N GLY A 82 12.57 -3.62 52.11
CA GLY A 82 12.78 -3.73 53.56
C GLY A 82 14.20 -3.42 54.04
N CYS A 83 15.18 -3.32 53.14
CA CYS A 83 16.59 -3.15 53.49
C CYS A 83 17.09 -1.70 53.38
N ASN A 84 18.29 -1.47 53.96
CA ASN A 84 19.12 -0.30 53.68
C ASN A 84 20.16 -0.61 52.59
N GLY A 85 20.61 0.41 51.88
CA GLY A 85 21.58 0.29 50.79
C GLY A 85 20.97 -0.34 49.54
N ILE A 86 19.74 0.08 49.20
CA ILE A 86 18.92 -0.49 48.12
C ILE A 86 19.69 -0.44 46.80
N THR A 87 20.36 0.67 46.49
CA THR A 87 21.13 0.82 45.23
C THR A 87 22.14 -0.31 45.02
N GLN A 88 22.98 -0.60 46.02
CA GLN A 88 24.02 -1.63 45.92
C GLN A 88 23.42 -3.04 45.89
N ARG A 89 22.39 -3.30 46.72
CA ARG A 89 21.74 -4.61 46.80
C ARG A 89 20.95 -4.93 45.54
N MET A 90 20.26 -3.95 44.96
CA MET A 90 19.53 -4.09 43.70
C MET A 90 20.50 -4.41 42.55
N GLY A 91 21.64 -3.71 42.50
CA GLY A 91 22.68 -4.01 41.50
C GLY A 91 23.25 -5.43 41.61
N ARG A 92 23.47 -5.91 42.85
CA ARG A 92 23.84 -7.32 43.10
C ARG A 92 22.75 -8.29 42.66
N ALA A 93 21.49 -8.07 43.06
CA ALA A 93 20.38 -8.93 42.69
C ALA A 93 20.23 -9.05 41.15
N CYS A 94 20.39 -7.93 40.42
CA CYS A 94 20.40 -7.95 38.96
C CYS A 94 21.59 -8.78 38.43
N SER A 95 22.79 -8.57 38.98
CA SER A 95 24.02 -9.24 38.55
C SER A 95 23.97 -10.75 38.79
N ASP A 96 23.39 -11.17 39.91
CA ASP A 96 23.18 -12.57 40.29
C ASP A 96 22.18 -13.24 39.33
N ALA A 97 21.19 -12.48 38.86
CA ALA A 97 20.24 -12.90 37.83
C ALA A 97 20.77 -12.76 36.38
N GLY A 98 22.01 -12.29 36.19
CA GLY A 98 22.69 -12.22 34.90
C GLY A 98 22.73 -10.85 34.22
N LEU A 99 22.08 -9.82 34.77
CA LEU A 99 22.16 -8.44 34.28
C LEU A 99 23.14 -7.64 35.13
N ASP A 100 24.35 -7.40 34.64
CA ASP A 100 25.32 -6.49 35.28
C ASP A 100 24.99 -5.04 34.87
N PRO A 101 24.46 -4.19 35.78
CA PRO A 101 24.04 -2.84 35.42
C PRO A 101 25.19 -1.93 34.99
N GLU A 102 26.41 -2.16 35.51
CA GLU A 102 27.57 -1.32 35.18
C GLU A 102 28.06 -1.53 33.75
N ARG A 103 27.75 -2.69 33.17
CA ARG A 103 28.10 -3.03 31.78
C ARG A 103 26.93 -2.86 30.81
N PHE A 104 25.73 -3.21 31.24
CA PHE A 104 24.56 -3.28 30.37
C PHE A 104 24.05 -1.88 29.97
N PHE A 105 24.01 -0.96 30.93
CA PHE A 105 23.60 0.42 30.70
C PHE A 105 24.81 1.26 30.31
N GLU A 106 24.64 2.16 29.34
CA GLU A 106 25.75 2.98 28.82
C GLU A 106 26.44 3.75 29.95
N PRO A 107 27.75 3.54 30.19
CA PRO A 107 28.50 4.31 31.17
C PRO A 107 28.58 5.77 30.72
N GLY A 108 28.69 6.67 31.69
CA GLY A 108 28.80 8.08 31.36
C GLY A 108 30.10 8.32 30.62
N PRO A 109 30.16 9.37 29.79
CA PRO A 109 31.35 9.63 29.00
C PRO A 109 32.60 9.75 29.89
N ALA A 110 33.67 9.04 29.47
CA ALA A 110 34.99 8.93 30.11
C ALA A 110 35.08 8.08 31.39
N GLY A 111 34.09 7.23 31.71
CA GLY A 111 34.15 6.37 32.91
C GLY A 111 34.11 7.14 34.23
N SER A 112 33.94 8.46 34.17
CA SER A 112 33.92 9.37 35.31
C SER A 112 32.50 9.61 35.81
N ARG A 113 31.71 8.55 36.01
CA ARG A 113 30.47 8.68 36.78
C ARG A 113 30.82 8.56 38.25
N ALA A 114 30.99 9.68 38.94
CA ALA A 114 30.86 9.71 40.38
C ALA A 114 29.36 9.62 40.70
N LEU A 115 28.82 8.39 40.70
CA LEU A 115 27.41 8.18 41.01
C LEU A 115 27.17 8.56 42.49
N PRO A 116 26.35 9.59 42.79
CA PRO A 116 25.95 9.84 44.16
C PRO A 116 25.16 8.63 44.69
N VAL A 117 25.34 8.31 45.97
CA VAL A 117 24.51 7.31 46.62
C VAL A 117 23.07 7.82 46.62
N VAL A 118 22.18 7.12 45.93
CA VAL A 118 20.75 7.41 45.99
C VAL A 118 20.26 6.97 47.37
N ASN A 119 19.59 7.87 48.09
CA ASN A 119 18.93 7.53 49.34
C ASN A 119 17.91 6.39 49.12
N ASP A 120 17.64 5.61 50.16
CA ASP A 120 16.78 4.43 50.02
C ASP A 120 15.30 4.77 49.89
N GLU A 121 14.82 5.90 50.44
CA GLU A 121 13.39 6.29 50.42
C GLU A 121 12.82 6.37 48.98
N PRO A 122 13.40 7.11 48.03
CA PRO A 122 12.86 7.21 46.66
C PRO A 122 12.86 5.87 45.91
N LEU A 123 13.86 5.01 46.17
CA LEU A 123 13.94 3.68 45.56
C LEU A 123 12.94 2.71 46.18
N ARG A 124 12.72 2.79 47.49
CA ARG A 124 11.68 2.00 48.19
C ARG A 124 10.30 2.32 47.66
N ASP A 125 10.00 3.60 47.46
CA ASP A 125 8.75 4.06 46.86
C ASP A 125 8.60 3.58 45.41
N ALA A 126 9.67 3.66 44.63
CA ALA A 126 9.71 3.17 43.25
C ALA A 126 9.43 1.67 43.17
N ILE A 127 10.06 0.87 44.05
CA ILE A 127 9.84 -0.57 44.15
C ILE A 127 8.37 -0.85 44.48
N GLY A 128 7.84 -0.25 45.55
CA GLY A 128 6.45 -0.50 45.96
C GLY A 128 5.43 -0.16 44.88
N ARG A 129 5.71 0.87 44.06
CA ARG A 129 4.82 1.25 42.96
C ARG A 129 4.96 0.34 41.75
N LEU A 130 6.20 0.00 41.35
CA LEU A 130 6.45 -0.81 40.15
C LEU A 130 6.18 -2.30 40.37
N ASP A 131 6.31 -2.80 41.60
CA ASP A 131 5.98 -4.19 41.99
C ASP A 131 4.47 -4.39 42.27
N SER A 132 3.66 -3.35 42.13
CA SER A 132 2.22 -3.46 42.38
C SER A 132 1.54 -4.49 41.47
N ALA A 133 0.52 -5.16 42.00
CA ALA A 133 -0.27 -6.14 41.25
C ALA A 133 -1.11 -5.50 40.12
N GLU A 134 -1.37 -4.19 40.20
CA GLU A 134 -2.07 -3.42 39.18
C GLU A 134 -1.22 -3.21 37.90
N LEU A 135 0.11 -3.30 38.03
CA LEU A 135 1.01 -3.13 36.90
C LEU A 135 1.30 -4.46 36.21
N PRO A 136 1.09 -4.56 34.88
CA PRO A 136 1.40 -5.77 34.15
C PRO A 136 2.89 -6.10 34.23
N ASP A 137 3.21 -7.38 34.30
CA ASP A 137 4.59 -7.84 34.11
C ASP A 137 5.03 -7.60 32.65
N PRO A 138 6.23 -7.03 32.41
CA PRO A 138 6.74 -6.74 31.06
C PRO A 138 6.83 -7.93 30.08
N VAL A 139 6.79 -9.18 30.55
CA VAL A 139 6.88 -10.39 29.70
C VAL A 139 5.59 -11.20 29.70
N ALA A 140 4.92 -11.33 30.85
CA ALA A 140 3.72 -12.15 31.02
C ALA A 140 2.42 -11.35 30.85
N GLY A 141 2.45 -10.02 31.05
CA GLY A 141 1.27 -9.17 31.12
C GLY A 141 1.22 -8.04 30.08
N LEU A 142 2.31 -7.79 29.35
CA LEU A 142 2.40 -6.71 28.35
C LEU A 142 3.09 -7.21 27.07
N PRO A 143 2.55 -6.94 25.87
CA PRO A 143 3.26 -7.19 24.62
C PRO A 143 4.60 -6.43 24.57
N PRO A 144 5.70 -7.03 24.07
CA PRO A 144 6.97 -6.33 23.92
C PRO A 144 6.89 -5.06 23.07
N GLU A 145 5.98 -5.02 22.10
CA GLU A 145 5.72 -3.84 21.26
C GLU A 145 5.18 -2.67 22.09
N ASP A 146 4.28 -2.93 23.03
CA ASP A 146 3.77 -1.92 23.96
C ASP A 146 4.88 -1.46 24.90
N LEU A 147 5.71 -2.37 25.41
CA LEU A 147 6.86 -2.01 26.24
C LEU A 147 7.84 -1.10 25.48
N ALA A 148 8.16 -1.45 24.23
CA ALA A 148 9.01 -0.65 23.37
C ALA A 148 8.42 0.76 23.18
N ALA A 149 7.12 0.85 22.88
CA ALA A 149 6.42 2.12 22.71
C ALA A 149 6.38 2.97 24.00
N VAL A 150 6.18 2.34 25.17
CA VAL A 150 6.22 2.99 26.48
C VAL A 150 7.62 3.54 26.77
N LEU A 151 8.66 2.72 26.57
CA LEU A 151 10.03 3.15 26.84
C LEU A 151 10.49 4.23 25.87
N ASP A 152 10.08 4.17 24.60
CA ASP A 152 10.34 5.21 23.60
C ASP A 152 9.76 6.57 24.06
N HIS A 153 8.56 6.56 24.65
CA HIS A 153 7.94 7.75 25.26
C HIS A 153 8.69 8.26 26.48
N VAL A 154 9.16 7.37 27.34
CA VAL A 154 9.94 7.78 28.52
C VAL A 154 11.24 8.45 28.07
N VAL A 155 12.00 7.82 27.16
CA VAL A 155 13.32 8.33 26.74
C VAL A 155 13.24 9.51 25.76
N ALA A 156 12.08 9.76 25.15
CA ALA A 156 11.78 10.94 24.34
C ALA A 156 11.96 12.27 25.10
N THR A 157 11.82 12.24 26.43
CA THR A 157 12.06 13.40 27.29
C THR A 157 13.33 13.23 28.10
N ARG A 158 13.98 14.34 28.44
CA ARG A 158 15.09 14.40 29.41
C ARG A 158 14.70 15.23 30.62
N LEU A 159 15.25 14.86 31.77
CA LEU A 159 15.21 15.65 32.98
C LEU A 159 16.32 16.69 32.94
N GLN A 160 15.99 17.93 33.28
CA GLN A 160 16.94 19.04 33.38
C GLN A 160 16.85 19.66 34.77
N VAL A 161 17.99 19.89 35.40
CA VAL A 161 18.10 20.58 36.68
C VAL A 161 17.92 22.08 36.44
N GLY A 162 16.91 22.68 37.09
CA GLY A 162 16.60 24.10 37.03
C GLY A 162 17.01 24.86 38.30
N GLU A 163 16.80 26.17 38.30
CA GLU A 163 17.08 27.02 39.46
C GLU A 163 16.29 26.57 40.70
N GLY A 164 16.94 26.65 41.86
CA GLY A 164 16.34 26.26 43.15
C GLY A 164 16.05 24.78 43.28
N TYR A 165 16.87 23.90 42.67
CA TYR A 165 16.79 22.44 42.80
C TYR A 165 15.50 21.82 42.23
N ARG A 166 14.89 22.50 41.25
CA ARG A 166 13.71 22.00 40.55
C ARG A 166 14.12 21.09 39.39
N VAL A 167 13.30 20.08 39.12
CA VAL A 167 13.47 19.21 37.96
C VAL A 167 12.42 19.57 36.92
N ALA A 168 12.85 19.88 35.70
CA ALA A 168 11.98 20.09 34.56
C ALA A 168 12.11 18.93 33.57
N ARG A 169 10.98 18.47 33.02
CA ARG A 169 10.96 17.54 31.90
C ARG A 169 10.97 18.34 30.60
N VAL A 170 11.96 18.09 29.74
CA VAL A 170 12.16 18.80 28.48
C VAL A 170 12.23 17.78 27.34
N GLY A 171 11.54 18.03 26.23
CA GLY A 171 11.64 17.17 25.05
C GLY A 171 13.07 17.15 24.49
N LYS A 172 13.59 15.99 24.10
CA LYS A 172 14.85 15.90 23.34
C LYS A 172 14.62 16.53 21.96
N SER A 173 15.64 17.15 21.35
CA SER A 173 15.53 18.13 20.23
C SER A 173 14.77 17.71 18.95
N ALA A 174 14.44 16.43 18.76
CA ALA A 174 13.49 16.01 17.72
C ALA A 174 12.03 16.31 18.08
N LEU A 175 11.69 16.36 19.38
CA LEU A 175 10.35 16.58 19.93
C LEU A 175 10.01 18.03 20.25
N LEU A 176 11.03 18.87 20.45
CA LEU A 176 10.84 20.31 20.67
C LEU A 176 10.10 21.01 19.52
N TYR A 177 10.07 20.39 18.33
CA TYR A 177 9.39 20.89 17.14
C TYR A 177 8.10 20.14 16.78
N THR A 178 7.94 18.88 17.20
CA THR A 178 7.01 17.97 16.54
C THR A 178 5.82 17.54 17.37
N GLY A 179 5.78 17.84 18.67
CA GLY A 179 4.60 17.58 19.50
C GLY A 179 4.17 16.11 19.62
N THR A 180 4.75 15.11 18.96
CA THR A 180 4.59 13.68 19.25
C THR A 180 5.77 12.91 18.64
N VAL A 181 6.16 11.80 19.28
CA VAL A 181 6.87 10.71 18.59
C VAL A 181 5.76 9.89 17.93
N ASP A 182 5.66 9.97 16.60
CA ASP A 182 4.69 9.15 15.88
C ASP A 182 5.20 7.70 15.86
N VAL A 183 4.89 6.93 16.92
CA VAL A 183 5.24 5.51 17.02
C VAL A 183 4.56 4.79 15.86
N PRO A 184 5.31 4.21 14.90
CA PRO A 184 4.70 3.54 13.77
C PRO A 184 3.89 2.32 14.24
N PRO A 185 2.67 2.09 13.70
CA PRO A 185 1.90 0.89 14.00
C PRO A 185 2.69 -0.35 13.66
N GLN A 186 2.44 -1.42 14.41
CA GLN A 186 3.15 -2.69 14.27
C GLN A 186 3.14 -3.21 12.82
N GLU A 187 2.01 -3.07 12.11
CA GLU A 187 1.89 -3.52 10.72
C GLU A 187 2.88 -2.79 9.79
N VAL A 188 3.09 -1.48 9.98
CA VAL A 188 4.07 -0.69 9.20
C VAL A 188 5.50 -1.15 9.54
N VAL A 189 5.79 -1.36 10.82
CA VAL A 189 7.10 -1.84 11.28
C VAL A 189 7.42 -3.20 10.66
N GLU A 190 6.46 -4.13 10.69
CA GLU A 190 6.61 -5.46 10.10
C GLU A 190 6.79 -5.40 8.58
N GLN A 191 6.13 -4.46 7.88
CA GLN A 191 6.33 -4.23 6.45
C GLN A 191 7.73 -3.72 6.12
N VAL A 192 8.30 -2.81 6.92
CA VAL A 192 9.69 -2.33 6.76
C VAL A 192 10.67 -3.49 6.88
N VAL A 193 10.56 -4.27 7.98
CA VAL A 193 11.42 -5.44 8.22
C VAL A 193 11.27 -6.48 7.12
N THR A 194 10.04 -6.80 6.73
CA THR A 194 9.79 -7.82 5.71
C THR A 194 10.29 -7.38 4.35
N SER A 195 10.18 -6.09 4.01
CA SER A 195 10.66 -5.55 2.73
C SER A 195 12.20 -5.54 2.66
N ALA A 196 12.88 -5.16 3.73
CA ALA A 196 14.34 -5.17 3.77
C ALA A 196 14.91 -6.59 3.72
N VAL A 197 14.26 -7.53 4.39
CA VAL A 197 14.80 -8.87 4.65
C VAL A 197 14.14 -9.97 3.81
N ARG A 198 13.40 -9.57 2.77
CA ARG A 198 13.00 -10.42 1.65
C ARG A 198 14.18 -10.49 0.68
N ASN A 199 14.84 -11.64 0.61
CA ASN A 199 15.79 -11.90 -0.46
C ASN A 199 14.95 -12.07 -1.74
N GLY A 200 15.02 -11.11 -2.67
CA GLY A 200 14.32 -11.19 -3.96
C GLY A 200 14.85 -12.29 -4.90
N SER A 201 15.40 -13.37 -4.36
CA SER A 201 15.93 -14.50 -5.12
C SER A 201 14.89 -15.61 -5.19
N LYS A 202 14.55 -16.05 -6.41
CA LYS A 202 13.71 -17.25 -6.63
C LYS A 202 14.37 -18.54 -6.11
N ASN A 203 15.63 -18.48 -5.65
CA ASN A 203 16.33 -19.61 -5.06
C ASN A 203 16.14 -19.66 -3.54
N ALA A 204 15.42 -20.68 -3.07
CA ALA A 204 15.22 -20.97 -1.65
C ALA A 204 16.53 -20.97 -0.84
N ARG A 205 17.65 -21.43 -1.42
CA ARG A 205 18.97 -21.46 -0.76
C ARG A 205 19.58 -20.09 -0.44
N GLU A 206 19.27 -19.06 -1.22
CA GLU A 206 19.73 -17.68 -0.93
C GLU A 206 18.80 -16.97 0.05
N GLU A 207 17.49 -17.26 0.03
CA GLU A 207 16.54 -16.85 1.09
C GLU A 207 16.92 -17.39 2.50
N MET A 208 17.80 -18.40 2.55
CA MET A 208 18.19 -19.17 3.74
C MET A 208 19.43 -18.66 4.49
N ARG A 209 20.12 -17.59 4.03
CA ARG A 209 21.30 -17.06 4.75
C ARG A 209 20.89 -16.24 5.98
N GLU A 210 21.66 -16.34 7.05
CA GLU A 210 21.55 -15.46 8.22
C GLU A 210 21.90 -14.03 7.80
N ILE A 211 21.01 -13.08 8.08
CA ILE A 211 21.10 -11.69 7.59
C ILE A 211 21.47 -10.81 8.77
N ARG A 212 22.51 -9.99 8.59
CA ARG A 212 22.89 -8.92 9.51
C ARG A 212 22.16 -7.65 9.10
N ALA A 213 21.16 -7.26 9.87
CA ALA A 213 20.39 -6.05 9.61
C ALA A 213 20.67 -5.00 10.70
N LEU A 214 20.82 -3.75 10.26
CA LEU A 214 21.11 -2.59 11.09
C LEU A 214 19.91 -1.64 11.16
N ASP A 215 19.60 -1.11 12.34
CA ASP A 215 18.88 0.14 12.51
C ASP A 215 19.83 1.25 13.01
N PRO A 216 20.18 2.26 12.19
CA PRO A 216 21.18 3.27 12.54
C PRO A 216 20.64 4.39 13.43
N ALA A 217 19.34 4.41 13.75
CA ALA A 217 18.72 5.36 14.66
C ALA A 217 17.59 4.64 15.42
N CYS A 218 17.98 3.67 16.24
CA CYS A 218 17.06 2.62 16.68
C CYS A 218 16.05 3.04 17.75
N GLY A 219 16.21 4.20 18.40
CA GLY A 219 15.36 4.60 19.51
C GLY A 219 15.29 3.52 20.60
N ALA A 220 14.10 3.27 21.15
CA ALA A 220 13.87 2.15 22.07
C ALA A 220 13.82 0.76 21.40
N GLY A 221 14.16 0.63 20.12
CA GLY A 221 14.40 -0.65 19.45
C GLY A 221 13.18 -1.31 18.82
N LEU A 222 12.13 -0.55 18.45
CA LEU A 222 10.89 -1.11 17.87
C LEU A 222 11.16 -1.94 16.58
N PHE A 223 11.96 -1.41 15.65
CA PHE A 223 12.34 -2.13 14.42
C PHE A 223 13.27 -3.31 14.70
N LEU A 224 14.15 -3.20 15.71
CA LEU A 224 15.04 -4.27 16.14
C LEU A 224 14.27 -5.43 16.77
N LEU A 225 13.26 -5.14 17.57
CA LEU A 225 12.34 -6.11 18.14
C LEU A 225 11.59 -6.85 17.02
N ALA A 226 11.01 -6.11 16.08
CA ALA A 226 10.32 -6.71 14.94
C ALA A 226 11.27 -7.57 14.09
N LEU A 227 12.52 -7.13 13.88
CA LEU A 227 13.55 -7.90 13.21
C LEU A 227 13.89 -9.19 13.96
N PHE A 228 14.14 -9.11 15.27
CA PHE A 228 14.42 -10.27 16.12
C PHE A 228 13.30 -11.31 15.99
N ARG A 229 12.05 -10.90 16.21
CA ARG A 229 10.88 -11.79 16.11
C ARG A 229 10.70 -12.35 14.70
N ASN A 230 10.92 -11.55 13.66
CA ASN A 230 10.87 -12.01 12.27
C ASN A 230 11.91 -13.11 12.01
N ARG A 231 13.15 -12.95 12.49
CA ARG A 231 14.21 -13.96 12.38
C ARG A 231 13.88 -15.23 13.16
N VAL A 232 13.37 -15.09 14.38
CA VAL A 232 12.91 -16.22 15.21
C VAL A 232 11.80 -16.99 14.49
N ARG A 233 10.71 -16.32 14.07
CA ARG A 233 9.59 -16.93 13.33
C ARG A 233 10.05 -17.66 12.08
N LYS A 234 10.93 -17.06 11.26
CA LYS A 234 11.49 -17.72 10.06
C LYS A 234 12.29 -18.98 10.40
N LYS A 235 13.16 -18.95 11.42
CA LYS A 235 13.93 -20.13 11.84
C LYS A 235 13.04 -21.20 12.49
N GLN A 236 12.03 -20.83 13.26
CA GLN A 236 11.04 -21.77 13.84
C GLN A 236 10.27 -22.49 12.74
N GLY A 237 9.73 -21.74 11.76
CA GLY A 237 9.04 -22.31 10.61
C GLY A 237 9.93 -23.27 9.80
N ARG A 238 11.22 -22.95 9.66
CA ARG A 238 12.20 -23.84 9.01
C ARG A 238 12.45 -25.12 9.80
N ASN A 239 12.63 -25.00 11.12
CA ASN A 239 12.95 -26.14 11.98
C ASN A 239 11.70 -26.96 12.34
N ASN A 240 10.50 -26.43 12.06
CA ASN A 240 9.21 -26.95 12.50
C ASN A 240 9.15 -27.22 14.02
N ARG A 241 9.83 -26.36 14.80
CA ARG A 241 9.87 -26.40 16.26
C ARG A 241 10.24 -25.04 16.84
N PRO A 242 9.94 -24.78 18.13
CA PRO A 242 10.53 -23.66 18.84
C PRO A 242 12.07 -23.72 18.85
N LEU A 243 12.71 -22.55 19.00
CA LEU A 243 14.17 -22.45 19.01
C LEU A 243 14.71 -22.75 20.40
N THR A 244 15.89 -23.34 20.46
CA THR A 244 16.62 -23.47 21.72
C THR A 244 17.15 -22.11 22.17
N ILE A 245 17.47 -21.96 23.46
CA ILE A 245 18.08 -20.74 24.02
C ILE A 245 19.36 -20.37 23.25
N SER A 246 20.20 -21.36 22.89
CA SER A 246 21.42 -21.13 22.09
C SER A 246 21.10 -20.61 20.68
N GLU A 247 20.05 -21.12 20.04
CA GLU A 247 19.60 -20.62 18.74
C GLU A 247 19.05 -19.19 18.83
N LEU A 248 18.34 -18.84 19.92
CA LEU A 248 17.84 -17.49 20.18
C LEU A 248 18.99 -16.51 20.44
N LEU A 249 19.96 -16.88 21.28
CA LEU A 249 21.18 -16.11 21.52
C LEU A 249 21.94 -15.85 20.22
N LYS A 250 22.03 -16.85 19.35
CA LYS A 250 22.63 -16.69 18.02
C LYS A 250 21.89 -15.69 17.15
N VAL A 251 20.54 -15.67 17.17
CA VAL A 251 19.79 -14.65 16.42
C VAL A 251 20.12 -13.25 16.91
N LEU A 252 20.16 -13.03 18.23
CA LEU A 252 20.53 -11.73 18.81
C LEU A 252 21.92 -11.29 18.37
N SER A 253 22.92 -12.18 18.48
CA SER A 253 24.32 -11.81 18.26
C SER A 253 24.71 -11.65 16.79
N THR A 254 24.01 -12.32 15.86
CA THR A 254 24.41 -12.33 14.45
C THR A 254 23.45 -11.60 13.51
N SER A 255 22.25 -11.23 13.95
CA SER A 255 21.22 -10.70 13.04
C SER A 255 20.75 -9.28 13.36
N VAL A 256 20.80 -8.86 14.62
CA VAL A 256 20.14 -7.64 15.10
C VAL A 256 21.19 -6.64 15.56
N PHE A 257 21.38 -5.57 14.79
CA PHE A 257 22.36 -4.52 15.07
C PHE A 257 21.66 -3.16 15.14
N GLY A 258 22.08 -2.31 16.07
CA GLY A 258 21.44 -1.02 16.31
C GLY A 258 22.43 0.05 16.72
N THR A 259 22.12 1.29 16.39
CA THR A 259 22.84 2.46 16.89
C THR A 259 21.86 3.57 17.22
N ASP A 260 22.10 4.27 18.31
CA ASP A 260 21.42 5.54 18.61
C ASP A 260 22.40 6.51 19.26
N ILE A 261 22.22 7.81 19.04
CA ILE A 261 23.04 8.84 19.67
C ILE A 261 22.74 8.96 21.16
N ASP A 262 21.54 8.57 21.58
CA ASP A 262 21.03 8.71 22.92
C ASP A 262 21.29 7.45 23.79
N PRO A 263 22.04 7.59 24.90
CA PRO A 263 22.39 6.45 25.75
C PRO A 263 21.17 5.81 26.45
N GLU A 264 20.12 6.60 26.76
CA GLU A 264 18.90 6.07 27.35
C GLU A 264 18.07 5.27 26.32
N SER A 265 17.97 5.74 25.07
CA SER A 265 17.37 4.96 23.97
C SER A 265 18.11 3.63 23.72
N VAL A 266 19.45 3.64 23.68
CA VAL A 266 20.25 2.41 23.56
C VAL A 266 19.96 1.45 24.72
N SER A 267 19.92 1.97 25.95
CA SER A 267 19.59 1.18 27.14
C SER A 267 18.19 0.57 27.05
N ALA A 268 17.20 1.34 26.58
CA ALA A 268 15.84 0.86 26.35
C ALA A 268 15.78 -0.22 25.27
N ALA A 269 16.45 -0.03 24.13
CA ALA A 269 16.51 -1.03 23.06
C ALA A 269 17.11 -2.36 23.52
N ARG A 270 18.20 -2.31 24.28
CA ARG A 270 18.80 -3.52 24.89
C ARG A 270 17.82 -4.19 25.84
N PHE A 271 17.14 -3.40 26.69
CA PHE A 271 16.19 -3.94 27.67
C PHE A 271 14.97 -4.61 27.00
N VAL A 272 14.38 -3.97 25.99
CA VAL A 272 13.28 -4.54 25.19
C VAL A 272 13.68 -5.86 24.54
N LEU A 273 14.85 -5.91 23.92
CA LEU A 273 15.35 -7.12 23.27
C LEU A 273 15.68 -8.23 24.28
N LEU A 274 16.20 -7.90 25.46
CA LEU A 274 16.45 -8.85 26.53
C LEU A 274 15.15 -9.50 27.01
N LEU A 275 14.10 -8.70 27.24
CA LEU A 275 12.81 -9.20 27.68
C LEU A 275 12.11 -10.02 26.59
N ALA A 276 12.19 -9.58 25.32
CA ALA A 276 11.70 -10.37 24.19
C ALA A 276 12.44 -11.71 24.05
N PHE A 277 13.75 -11.75 24.34
CA PHE A 277 14.51 -13.00 24.38
C PHE A 277 14.01 -13.94 25.49
N ILE A 278 13.77 -13.42 26.71
CA ILE A 278 13.23 -14.19 27.82
C ILE A 278 11.83 -14.74 27.48
N GLU A 279 10.98 -13.91 26.87
CA GLU A 279 9.65 -14.32 26.39
C GLU A 279 9.72 -15.46 25.38
N GLU A 280 10.58 -15.36 24.36
CA GLU A 280 10.74 -16.42 23.34
C GLU A 280 11.35 -17.71 23.92
N CYS A 281 12.20 -17.62 24.96
CA CYS A 281 12.66 -18.79 25.70
C CYS A 281 11.48 -19.52 26.36
N ARG A 282 10.58 -18.80 27.03
CA ARG A 282 9.39 -19.36 27.71
C ARG A 282 8.40 -19.99 26.74
N LYS A 283 8.23 -19.42 25.54
CA LYS A 283 7.39 -20.04 24.49
C LYS A 283 7.96 -21.36 23.99
N SER A 284 9.27 -21.56 24.13
CA SER A 284 9.98 -22.74 23.63
C SER A 284 9.96 -23.92 24.62
N GLY A 285 9.41 -23.75 25.82
CA GLY A 285 9.21 -24.80 26.83
C GLY A 285 9.19 -24.25 28.27
N PRO A 286 9.05 -25.10 29.30
CA PRO A 286 9.03 -24.67 30.71
C PRO A 286 10.40 -24.18 31.23
N VAL A 287 11.45 -24.25 30.41
CA VAL A 287 12.82 -23.87 30.79
C VAL A 287 12.98 -22.36 30.69
N VAL A 288 13.21 -21.74 31.84
CA VAL A 288 13.56 -20.32 31.97
C VAL A 288 15.07 -20.18 31.73
N PRO A 289 15.56 -19.13 31.04
CA PRO A 289 16.99 -18.95 30.88
C PRO A 289 17.66 -18.75 32.24
N GLY A 290 18.73 -19.49 32.50
CA GLY A 290 19.53 -19.32 33.71
C GLY A 290 20.37 -18.03 33.67
N PRO A 291 20.94 -17.61 34.81
CA PRO A 291 21.72 -16.37 34.90
C PRO A 291 22.84 -16.25 33.87
N ASP A 292 23.55 -17.34 33.54
CA ASP A 292 24.64 -17.31 32.55
C ASP A 292 24.12 -17.06 31.13
N GLN A 293 22.93 -17.56 30.81
CA GLN A 293 22.30 -17.35 29.50
C GLN A 293 21.77 -15.93 29.37
N ILE A 294 21.20 -15.38 30.45
CA ILE A 294 20.82 -13.96 30.53
C ILE A 294 22.07 -13.08 30.39
N ARG A 295 23.16 -13.42 31.09
CA ARG A 295 24.45 -12.70 30.99
C ARG A 295 25.02 -12.73 29.58
N ALA A 296 24.93 -13.87 28.89
CA ALA A 296 25.33 -13.98 27.49
C ALA A 296 24.47 -13.07 26.59
N ALA A 297 23.14 -13.06 26.77
CA ALA A 297 22.25 -12.16 26.04
C ALA A 297 22.62 -10.68 26.27
N CYS A 298 22.80 -10.27 27.54
CA CYS A 298 23.25 -8.93 27.90
C CYS A 298 24.57 -8.56 27.21
N THR A 299 25.55 -9.46 27.20
CA THR A 299 26.85 -9.24 26.54
C THR A 299 26.66 -9.01 25.04
N PHE A 300 25.94 -9.88 24.34
CA PHE A 300 25.68 -9.69 22.91
C PHE A 300 24.94 -8.39 22.61
N LEU A 301 23.96 -8.01 23.43
CA LEU A 301 23.21 -6.76 23.25
C LEU A 301 24.10 -5.51 23.43
N THR A 302 25.12 -5.56 24.29
CA THR A 302 26.13 -4.47 24.37
C THR A 302 27.05 -4.42 23.16
N GLU A 303 27.29 -5.56 22.52
CA GLU A 303 28.15 -5.66 21.33
C GLU A 303 27.43 -5.26 20.05
N THR A 304 26.13 -5.57 19.93
CA THR A 304 25.34 -5.36 18.71
C THR A 304 24.58 -4.04 18.70
N ILE A 305 24.10 -3.57 19.86
CA ILE A 305 23.38 -2.29 20.00
C ILE A 305 24.32 -1.29 20.66
N ARG A 306 24.73 -0.23 19.97
CA ARG A 306 25.81 0.68 20.45
C ARG A 306 25.38 2.14 20.48
N CYS A 307 25.92 2.88 21.43
CA CYS A 307 25.68 4.32 21.55
C CYS A 307 26.66 5.11 20.67
N GLY A 308 26.14 6.03 19.87
CA GLY A 308 26.94 6.85 18.97
C GLY A 308 26.13 7.58 17.91
N ASN A 309 26.71 8.65 17.40
CA ASN A 309 26.18 9.41 16.29
C ASN A 309 26.49 8.71 14.98
N ALA A 310 25.48 8.03 14.43
CA ALA A 310 25.57 7.30 13.18
C ALA A 310 26.10 8.12 11.99
N LEU A 311 25.88 9.44 11.98
CA LEU A 311 26.23 10.33 10.89
C LEU A 311 27.60 11.02 11.02
N ILE A 312 28.19 11.09 12.21
CA ILE A 312 29.43 11.85 12.44
C ILE A 312 30.53 10.89 12.91
N GLY A 313 31.61 10.80 12.13
CA GLY A 313 32.77 9.98 12.47
C GLY A 313 33.81 10.70 13.34
N PRO A 314 34.80 9.97 13.88
CA PRO A 314 35.85 10.55 14.73
C PRO A 314 36.68 11.65 14.06
N ASP A 315 36.74 11.61 12.72
CA ASP A 315 37.37 12.59 11.85
C ASP A 315 36.82 14.01 12.03
N TYR A 316 35.61 14.18 12.58
CA TYR A 316 35.05 15.47 13.01
C TYR A 316 35.97 16.26 13.97
N PHE A 317 36.80 15.56 14.74
CA PHE A 317 37.73 16.18 15.70
C PHE A 317 39.14 16.39 15.13
N SER A 318 39.38 16.06 13.86
CA SER A 318 40.67 16.27 13.21
C SER A 318 41.03 17.76 13.21
N GLY A 319 42.21 18.10 13.70
CA GLY A 319 42.66 19.50 13.80
C GLY A 319 42.02 20.33 14.91
N LYS A 320 41.12 19.76 15.74
CA LYS A 320 40.59 20.41 16.95
C LYS A 320 41.46 20.05 18.17
N PRO A 321 41.61 20.95 19.17
CA PRO A 321 42.34 20.64 20.39
C PRO A 321 41.77 19.39 21.06
N VAL A 322 42.66 18.47 21.43
CA VAL A 322 42.30 17.19 22.06
C VAL A 322 41.98 17.41 23.54
N PHE A 323 41.17 16.53 24.12
CA PHE A 323 40.86 16.41 25.55
C PHE A 323 41.96 16.96 26.49
N PRO A 324 41.62 17.69 27.57
CA PRO A 324 40.28 17.90 28.12
C PRO A 324 39.48 19.06 27.49
N PHE A 325 40.11 19.87 26.64
CA PHE A 325 39.56 21.16 26.19
C PHE A 325 38.27 21.07 25.37
N ASN A 326 37.96 19.91 24.76
CA ASN A 326 36.73 19.66 24.01
C ASN A 326 35.86 18.52 24.58
N ALA A 327 36.03 18.15 25.85
CA ALA A 327 35.32 17.02 26.46
C ALA A 327 33.79 17.16 26.37
N GLU A 328 33.24 18.36 26.54
CA GLU A 328 31.80 18.61 26.39
C GLU A 328 31.33 18.50 24.92
N GLU A 329 32.09 19.05 23.96
CA GLU A 329 31.76 18.92 22.54
C GLU A 329 31.82 17.45 22.09
N ARG A 330 32.84 16.70 22.51
CA ARG A 330 32.98 15.26 22.25
C ARG A 330 31.78 14.46 22.74
N ARG A 331 31.31 14.77 23.95
CA ARG A 331 30.09 14.17 24.52
C ARG A 331 28.84 14.51 23.71
N ARG A 332 28.67 15.78 23.36
CA ARG A 332 27.49 16.26 22.62
C ARG A 332 27.44 15.70 21.18
N VAL A 333 28.58 15.59 20.52
CA VAL A 333 28.69 15.07 19.15
C VAL A 333 28.60 13.55 19.12
N ASN A 334 29.18 12.89 20.13
CA ASN A 334 29.19 11.44 20.31
C ASN A 334 29.60 10.70 19.02
N ALA A 335 30.73 11.06 18.41
CA ALA A 335 31.13 10.53 17.12
C ALA A 335 31.26 8.99 17.14
N PHE A 336 30.82 8.34 16.07
CA PHE A 336 30.79 6.87 15.98
C PHE A 336 31.69 6.34 14.86
N ASP A 337 32.61 5.44 15.22
CA ASP A 337 33.48 4.76 14.26
C ASP A 337 32.89 3.39 13.89
N TRP A 338 32.27 3.32 12.71
CA TRP A 338 31.67 2.09 12.18
C TRP A 338 32.68 0.96 11.97
N ARG A 339 33.93 1.27 11.59
CA ARG A 339 34.97 0.26 11.32
C ARG A 339 35.51 -0.31 12.62
N ALA A 340 35.72 0.53 13.63
CA ALA A 340 36.11 0.07 14.96
C ALA A 340 34.97 -0.67 15.68
N ALA A 341 33.71 -0.24 15.44
CA ALA A 341 32.56 -0.85 16.10
C ALA A 341 32.23 -2.24 15.56
N TYR A 342 32.29 -2.42 14.22
CA TYR A 342 31.87 -3.65 13.56
C TYR A 342 32.92 -4.14 12.54
N PRO A 343 34.15 -4.47 12.99
CA PRO A 343 35.27 -4.75 12.09
C PRO A 343 34.97 -5.90 11.11
N ASP A 344 34.42 -7.02 11.60
CA ASP A 344 34.12 -8.19 10.78
C ASP A 344 33.02 -7.93 9.73
N ILE A 345 32.03 -7.10 10.07
CA ILE A 345 30.94 -6.75 9.17
C ILE A 345 31.45 -5.80 8.08
N MET A 346 32.23 -4.79 8.48
CA MET A 346 32.83 -3.83 7.54
C MET A 346 33.86 -4.50 6.62
N ALA A 347 34.65 -5.44 7.12
CA ALA A 347 35.58 -6.24 6.32
C ALA A 347 34.87 -7.11 5.27
N GLN A 348 33.62 -7.51 5.53
CA GLN A 348 32.77 -8.27 4.59
C GLN A 348 31.93 -7.37 3.67
N GLY A 349 32.27 -6.09 3.58
CA GLY A 349 31.60 -5.12 2.71
C GLY A 349 30.37 -4.45 3.31
N GLY A 350 30.02 -4.74 4.57
CA GLY A 350 28.91 -4.10 5.28
C GLY A 350 27.75 -5.04 5.63
N PHE A 351 26.67 -4.42 6.12
CA PHE A 351 25.43 -5.08 6.51
C PHE A 351 24.67 -5.64 5.30
N ASP A 352 23.87 -6.68 5.53
CA ASP A 352 23.02 -7.28 4.50
C ASP A 352 21.77 -6.43 4.25
N ALA A 353 21.28 -5.74 5.29
CA ALA A 353 20.14 -4.84 5.20
C ALA A 353 20.22 -3.69 6.21
N VAL A 354 19.52 -2.60 5.92
CA VAL A 354 19.25 -1.51 6.87
C VAL A 354 17.75 -1.23 6.93
N ILE A 355 17.23 -1.06 8.15
CA ILE A 355 15.81 -0.83 8.47
C ILE A 355 15.66 0.36 9.42
N GLY A 356 14.48 0.95 9.48
CA GLY A 356 14.16 1.94 10.51
C GLY A 356 13.29 3.10 10.04
N ALA A 357 13.17 4.10 10.90
CA ALA A 357 12.51 5.37 10.63
C ALA A 357 13.47 6.51 11.04
N PRO A 358 14.40 6.91 10.14
CA PRO A 358 15.41 7.90 10.50
C PRO A 358 14.77 9.25 10.90
N PRO A 359 15.42 10.01 11.79
CA PRO A 359 14.95 11.33 12.19
C PRO A 359 14.67 12.22 10.96
N PRO A 360 13.46 12.79 10.82
CA PRO A 360 13.11 13.52 9.62
C PRO A 360 13.63 14.95 9.60
N TYR A 361 13.95 15.54 10.76
CA TYR A 361 14.33 16.95 10.88
C TYR A 361 15.74 17.13 11.42
N ARG A 362 16.37 18.22 10.99
CA ARG A 362 17.63 18.71 11.51
C ARG A 362 17.33 19.77 12.59
N PRO A 363 17.60 19.51 13.89
CA PRO A 363 17.51 20.56 14.89
C PRO A 363 18.56 21.65 14.59
N PHE A 364 18.26 22.91 14.93
CA PHE A 364 19.05 24.11 14.58
C PHE A 364 20.56 23.86 14.39
N ALA A 365 21.07 24.29 13.23
CA ALA A 365 22.44 24.08 12.79
C ALA A 365 23.44 24.67 13.81
N VAL A 366 24.14 23.79 14.54
CA VAL A 366 25.43 24.15 15.12
C VAL A 366 26.39 24.28 13.94
N LYS A 367 26.92 25.48 13.68
CA LYS A 367 27.76 25.78 12.50
C LYS A 367 28.83 24.71 12.20
N ALA A 368 29.52 24.21 13.23
CA ALA A 368 30.54 23.17 13.07
C ALA A 368 30.00 21.80 12.60
N ARG A 369 28.75 21.44 12.92
CA ARG A 369 28.09 20.24 12.37
C ARG A 369 27.66 20.43 10.92
N GLU A 370 27.28 21.66 10.57
CA GLU A 370 26.86 22.00 9.22
C GLU A 370 28.03 21.85 8.22
N GLU A 371 29.20 22.35 8.59
CA GLU A 371 30.43 22.20 7.81
C GLU A 371 30.79 20.72 7.58
N TYR A 372 30.59 19.87 8.60
CA TYR A 372 30.81 18.43 8.46
C TYR A 372 29.86 17.81 7.44
N PHE A 373 28.55 18.12 7.52
CA PHE A 373 27.59 17.59 6.56
C PHE A 373 27.85 18.09 5.13
N GLN A 374 28.21 19.36 4.96
CA GLN A 374 28.52 19.94 3.66
C GLN A 374 29.72 19.27 2.97
N THR A 375 30.69 18.79 3.75
CA THR A 375 31.94 18.23 3.23
C THR A 375 31.92 16.71 3.08
N HIS A 376 31.01 16.01 3.76
CA HIS A 376 30.99 14.54 3.83
C HIS A 376 29.74 13.89 3.20
N TYR A 377 28.75 14.68 2.75
CA TYR A 377 27.51 14.16 2.20
C TYR A 377 27.15 14.82 0.87
N ASP A 378 27.03 14.00 -0.18
CA ASP A 378 26.59 14.43 -1.51
C ASP A 378 25.11 14.84 -1.51
N SER A 379 24.31 14.29 -0.58
CA SER A 379 22.90 14.65 -0.38
C SER A 379 22.69 15.98 0.36
N TYR A 380 23.76 16.73 0.66
CA TYR A 380 23.70 17.97 1.42
C TYR A 380 22.83 19.05 0.79
N ALA A 381 21.92 19.60 1.60
CA ALA A 381 21.29 20.89 1.39
C ALA A 381 21.05 21.59 2.73
N ALA A 382 21.13 22.93 2.75
CA ALA A 382 21.03 23.73 3.98
C ALA A 382 19.78 23.45 4.81
N SER A 383 18.64 23.21 4.15
CA SER A 383 17.35 22.91 4.78
C SER A 383 16.89 21.45 4.56
N ALA A 384 17.80 20.53 4.23
CA ALA A 384 17.46 19.11 4.12
C ALA A 384 17.18 18.49 5.50
N GLY A 385 16.22 17.57 5.54
CA GLY A 385 15.97 16.71 6.69
C GLY A 385 17.10 15.70 6.95
N LEU A 386 17.29 15.26 8.19
CA LEU A 386 18.36 14.31 8.54
C LEU A 386 18.20 12.95 7.84
N TYR A 387 16.97 12.55 7.48
CA TYR A 387 16.69 11.28 6.82
C TYR A 387 17.51 11.08 5.52
N GLY A 388 17.80 12.15 4.77
CA GLY A 388 18.65 12.08 3.57
C GLY A 388 20.08 11.63 3.90
N TYR A 389 20.68 12.20 4.95
CA TYR A 389 22.00 11.81 5.43
C TYR A 389 22.02 10.39 6.00
N PHE A 390 20.94 9.97 6.65
CA PHE A 390 20.79 8.57 7.09
C PHE A 390 20.71 7.60 5.92
N ILE A 391 19.99 7.95 4.83
CA ILE A 391 19.95 7.12 3.62
C ILE A 391 21.36 7.00 3.02
N GLU A 392 22.05 8.13 2.79
CA GLU A 392 23.39 8.14 2.22
C GLU A 392 24.39 7.36 3.09
N ARG A 393 24.38 7.61 4.40
CA ARG A 393 25.22 6.87 5.35
C ARG A 393 24.89 5.38 5.32
N SER A 394 23.62 5.00 5.30
CA SER A 394 23.21 3.60 5.25
C SER A 394 23.67 2.90 3.96
N LEU A 395 23.64 3.58 2.82
CA LEU A 395 24.19 3.06 1.57
C LEU A 395 25.71 2.80 1.64
N SER A 396 26.46 3.57 2.43
CA SER A 396 27.88 3.31 2.68
C SER A 396 28.14 2.13 3.63
N LEU A 397 27.14 1.75 4.43
CA LEU A 397 27.22 0.67 5.43
C LEU A 397 26.63 -0.65 4.93
N ILE A 398 25.86 -0.62 3.84
CA ILE A 398 25.22 -1.80 3.23
C ILE A 398 26.14 -2.33 2.14
N ARG A 399 26.34 -3.66 2.11
CA ARG A 399 27.10 -4.31 1.04
C ARG A 399 26.45 -4.14 -0.34
N PRO A 400 27.19 -4.27 -1.45
CA PRO A 400 26.59 -4.31 -2.79
C PRO A 400 25.44 -5.32 -2.89
N GLY A 401 24.31 -4.89 -3.45
CA GLY A 401 23.08 -5.69 -3.57
C GLY A 401 22.28 -5.88 -2.27
N GLY A 402 22.76 -5.38 -1.12
CA GLY A 402 21.99 -5.35 0.12
C GLY A 402 20.83 -4.34 0.08
N THR A 403 19.87 -4.47 0.99
CA THR A 403 18.59 -3.75 0.91
C THR A 403 18.46 -2.69 2.01
N LEU A 404 17.99 -1.51 1.64
CA LEU A 404 17.54 -0.48 2.58
C LEU A 404 16.00 -0.42 2.54
N ALA A 405 15.35 -0.41 3.70
CA ALA A 405 13.94 -0.08 3.83
C ALA A 405 13.73 0.94 4.95
N PHE A 406 13.27 2.14 4.63
CA PHE A 406 13.00 3.20 5.60
C PHE A 406 11.60 3.77 5.50
N LEU A 407 11.08 4.20 6.64
CA LEU A 407 10.00 5.18 6.68
C LEU A 407 10.59 6.57 6.50
N VAL A 408 10.18 7.26 5.44
CA VAL A 408 10.69 8.58 5.08
C VAL A 408 9.55 9.56 4.81
N PRO A 409 9.73 10.86 5.08
CA PRO A 409 8.69 11.83 4.81
C PRO A 409 8.57 12.16 3.32
N GLY A 410 7.36 12.33 2.82
CA GLY A 410 7.06 12.61 1.40
C GLY A 410 7.66 13.90 0.85
N THR A 411 8.29 14.73 1.68
CA THR A 411 9.05 15.91 1.24
C THR A 411 10.14 15.55 0.24
N PHE A 412 10.69 14.33 0.28
CA PHE A 412 11.70 13.91 -0.70
C PHE A 412 11.16 13.90 -2.14
N LEU A 413 9.85 13.72 -2.32
CA LEU A 413 9.21 13.66 -3.63
C LEU A 413 9.23 15.02 -4.34
N ARG A 414 9.00 16.12 -3.63
CA ARG A 414 8.78 17.44 -4.28
C ARG A 414 9.65 18.59 -3.77
N SER A 415 10.29 18.47 -2.61
CA SER A 415 11.08 19.56 -2.05
C SER A 415 12.33 19.84 -2.89
N GLU A 416 12.62 21.12 -3.14
CA GLU A 416 13.89 21.55 -3.77
C GLU A 416 15.10 21.16 -2.94
N HIS A 417 14.99 21.19 -1.60
CA HIS A 417 16.05 20.77 -0.69
C HIS A 417 16.34 19.27 -0.73
N ALA A 418 15.46 18.46 -1.34
CA ALA A 418 15.66 17.03 -1.52
C ALA A 418 16.23 16.66 -2.91
N ARG A 419 16.52 17.64 -3.77
CA ARG A 419 17.12 17.40 -5.10
C ARG A 419 18.44 16.60 -5.04
N PRO A 420 19.41 16.91 -4.16
CA PRO A 420 20.62 16.10 -4.03
C PRO A 420 20.33 14.66 -3.60
N LEU A 421 19.36 14.47 -2.69
CA LEU A 421 18.91 13.14 -2.29
C LEU A 421 18.29 12.37 -3.46
N ARG A 422 17.40 12.98 -4.26
CA ARG A 422 16.79 12.32 -5.43
C ARG A 422 17.85 11.91 -6.44
N ARG A 423 18.86 12.75 -6.69
CA ARG A 423 20.01 12.39 -7.55
C ARG A 423 20.73 11.15 -7.04
N LEU A 424 20.98 11.07 -5.74
CA LEU A 424 21.58 9.89 -5.11
C LEU A 424 20.68 8.64 -5.24
N LEU A 425 19.36 8.80 -5.04
CA LEU A 425 18.38 7.71 -5.18
C LEU A 425 18.29 7.16 -6.61
N LEU A 426 18.35 8.03 -7.63
CA LEU A 426 18.35 7.61 -9.05
C LEU A 426 19.61 6.82 -9.43
N GLY A 427 20.70 7.00 -8.67
CA GLY A 427 21.91 6.18 -8.80
C GLY A 427 21.79 4.79 -8.16
N ARG A 428 20.62 4.39 -7.64
CA ARG A 428 20.38 3.12 -6.96
C ARG A 428 19.15 2.40 -7.52
N GLN A 429 19.07 1.09 -7.33
CA GLN A 429 17.90 0.28 -7.69
C GLN A 429 16.80 0.48 -6.65
N ILE A 430 15.92 1.44 -6.90
CA ILE A 430 14.65 1.56 -6.16
C ILE A 430 13.84 0.30 -6.45
N THR A 431 13.23 -0.31 -5.43
CA THR A 431 12.38 -1.49 -5.61
C THR A 431 10.94 -1.20 -5.25
N ARG A 432 10.70 -0.32 -4.27
CA ARG A 432 9.35 0.05 -3.85
C ARG A 432 9.30 1.46 -3.28
N VAL A 433 8.26 2.21 -3.64
CA VAL A 433 7.82 3.41 -2.93
C VAL A 433 6.34 3.25 -2.61
N ALA A 434 6.00 3.17 -1.32
CA ALA A 434 4.64 2.89 -0.89
C ALA A 434 4.12 3.95 0.08
N CYS A 435 2.94 4.49 -0.19
CA CYS A 435 2.27 5.36 0.77
C CYS A 435 1.78 4.53 1.95
N THR A 436 2.10 4.97 3.17
CA THR A 436 1.70 4.24 4.39
C THR A 436 0.28 4.56 4.84
N GLY A 437 -0.39 5.53 4.19
CA GLY A 437 -1.63 6.12 4.68
C GLY A 437 -1.46 6.99 5.92
N ARG A 438 -0.23 7.10 6.45
CA ARG A 438 0.08 7.92 7.62
C ARG A 438 0.55 9.30 7.21
N THR A 439 0.17 10.24 8.05
CA THR A 439 0.55 11.64 7.94
C THR A 439 1.01 12.11 9.30
N ARG A 440 2.21 12.70 9.33
CA ARG A 440 2.69 13.41 10.50
C ARG A 440 2.12 14.82 10.48
N VAL A 441 1.39 15.19 11.53
CA VAL A 441 0.85 16.54 11.70
C VAL A 441 1.97 17.45 12.21
N LEU A 442 2.18 18.59 11.55
CA LEU A 442 3.18 19.58 11.94
C LEU A 442 2.56 20.98 11.95
N PRO A 443 3.15 21.95 12.65
CA PRO A 443 2.70 23.34 12.61
C PRO A 443 2.64 23.94 11.20
N GLU A 444 3.50 23.46 10.29
CA GLU A 444 3.65 23.94 8.91
C GLU A 444 2.76 23.18 7.91
N GLY A 445 2.09 22.10 8.35
CA GLY A 445 1.22 21.28 7.52
C GLY A 445 1.48 19.77 7.65
N ASP A 446 0.55 19.03 7.10
CA ASP A 446 0.52 17.57 7.11
C ASP A 446 1.60 16.96 6.20
N MET A 447 2.41 16.06 6.76
CA MET A 447 3.52 15.42 6.05
C MET A 447 3.30 13.92 5.91
N PRO A 448 2.96 13.42 4.70
CA PRO A 448 2.74 11.99 4.48
C PRO A 448 4.04 11.20 4.67
N ILE A 449 3.93 9.98 5.19
CA ILE A 449 5.06 9.05 5.39
C ILE A 449 5.00 7.94 4.34
N TYR A 450 6.15 7.67 3.73
CA TYR A 450 6.32 6.64 2.72
C TYR A 450 7.28 5.56 3.19
N LEU A 451 7.00 4.32 2.81
CA LEU A 451 7.99 3.25 2.82
C LEU A 451 8.83 3.34 1.54
N LEU A 452 10.12 3.63 1.69
CA LEU A 452 11.10 3.61 0.62
C LEU A 452 11.96 2.37 0.74
N VAL A 453 12.00 1.55 -0.32
CA VAL A 453 12.81 0.34 -0.40
C VAL A 453 13.70 0.42 -1.63
N LEU A 454 15.00 0.19 -1.44
CA LEU A 454 16.00 0.20 -2.50
C LEU A 454 17.11 -0.82 -2.22
N LYS A 455 17.82 -1.23 -3.27
CA LYS A 455 19.03 -2.04 -3.18
C LYS A 455 20.27 -1.19 -3.47
N ASN A 456 21.38 -1.52 -2.81
CA ASN A 456 22.67 -0.89 -3.04
C ASN A 456 23.35 -1.43 -4.31
N GLU A 457 22.72 -1.21 -5.45
CA GLU A 457 23.21 -1.52 -6.80
C GLU A 457 22.61 -0.53 -7.80
N GLY A 458 23.15 -0.44 -9.01
CA GLY A 458 22.63 0.49 -10.04
C GLY A 458 21.23 0.09 -10.54
N PRO A 459 20.44 1.06 -11.05
CA PRO A 459 19.09 0.79 -11.56
C PRO A 459 19.13 -0.10 -12.81
N ARG A 460 18.28 -1.12 -12.84
CA ARG A 460 18.12 -2.10 -13.91
C ARG A 460 16.65 -2.29 -14.26
N ASP A 461 15.82 -2.41 -13.24
CA ASP A 461 14.41 -2.75 -13.36
C ASP A 461 13.50 -1.59 -12.94
N PRO A 462 12.28 -1.49 -13.49
CA PRO A 462 11.21 -0.67 -12.93
C PRO A 462 10.94 -0.99 -11.46
N PHE A 463 10.37 -0.04 -10.72
CA PHE A 463 10.04 -0.20 -9.31
C PHE A 463 8.55 -0.09 -9.05
N THR A 464 8.08 -0.76 -7.99
CA THR A 464 6.68 -0.73 -7.61
C THR A 464 6.33 0.56 -6.87
N VAL A 465 5.34 1.28 -7.37
CA VAL A 465 4.66 2.33 -6.61
C VAL A 465 3.37 1.74 -6.03
N SER A 466 3.19 1.83 -4.71
CA SER A 466 1.96 1.42 -4.03
C SER A 466 1.24 2.65 -3.47
N PRO A 467 0.07 3.04 -4.00
CA PRO A 467 -0.76 4.10 -3.42
C PRO A 467 -1.25 3.77 -2.00
N ASP A 468 -1.26 2.50 -1.64
CA ASP A 468 -1.52 1.99 -0.30
C ASP A 468 -0.61 0.78 -0.04
N CYS A 469 0.23 0.86 1.00
CA CYS A 469 1.20 -0.17 1.32
C CYS A 469 0.58 -1.52 1.75
N PHE A 470 -0.69 -1.55 2.15
CA PHE A 470 -1.37 -2.72 2.72
C PHE A 470 -2.26 -3.47 1.73
N SER A 471 -3.04 -2.77 0.91
CA SER A 471 -3.99 -3.43 0.01
C SER A 471 -3.33 -4.01 -1.25
N GLY A 472 -2.20 -3.45 -1.70
CA GLY A 472 -1.58 -3.76 -3.00
C GLY A 472 -2.50 -3.48 -4.20
N ARG A 473 -3.67 -2.88 -3.96
CA ARG A 473 -4.62 -2.49 -4.99
C ARG A 473 -4.08 -1.22 -5.64
N HIS A 474 -4.09 -1.20 -6.97
CA HIS A 474 -3.53 -0.10 -7.77
C HIS A 474 -2.01 0.04 -7.69
N ASP A 475 -1.28 -1.01 -7.27
CA ASP A 475 0.17 -1.06 -7.47
C ASP A 475 0.50 -0.96 -8.96
N PHE A 476 1.47 -0.10 -9.30
CA PHE A 476 1.94 0.04 -10.67
C PHE A 476 3.47 0.08 -10.74
N GLN A 477 4.01 -0.28 -11.90
CA GLN A 477 5.44 -0.23 -12.15
C GLN A 477 5.82 1.13 -12.74
N LEU A 478 6.82 1.79 -12.16
CA LEU A 478 7.39 3.03 -12.67
C LEU A 478 8.83 2.78 -13.12
N ASP A 479 9.13 3.19 -14.35
CA ASP A 479 10.49 3.14 -14.88
C ASP A 479 11.31 4.32 -14.30
N PRO A 480 12.41 4.08 -13.57
CA PRO A 480 13.23 5.15 -12.99
C PRO A 480 13.82 6.10 -14.06
N ARG A 481 13.93 5.68 -15.33
CA ARG A 481 14.39 6.54 -16.44
C ARG A 481 13.41 7.66 -16.80
N MET A 482 12.17 7.57 -16.33
CA MET A 482 11.16 8.61 -16.47
C MET A 482 11.24 9.68 -15.38
N LEU A 483 12.15 9.51 -14.41
CA LEU A 483 12.36 10.42 -13.30
C LEU A 483 13.69 11.17 -13.49
N ASP A 484 13.73 12.41 -12.99
CA ASP A 484 14.94 13.22 -12.87
C ASP A 484 15.14 13.67 -11.42
N ASP A 485 16.15 14.50 -11.16
CA ASP A 485 16.38 15.03 -9.80
C ASP A 485 15.41 16.17 -9.41
N GLY A 486 14.47 16.53 -10.30
CA GLY A 486 13.32 17.38 -10.03
C GLY A 486 12.21 16.65 -9.25
N GLY A 487 11.02 17.23 -9.18
CA GLY A 487 9.91 16.67 -8.40
C GLY A 487 9.33 15.39 -9.03
N TRP A 488 9.07 14.37 -8.21
CA TRP A 488 8.46 13.11 -8.61
C TRP A 488 6.95 13.12 -8.39
N THR A 489 6.21 12.77 -9.46
CA THR A 489 4.77 12.47 -9.38
C THR A 489 4.58 10.97 -9.52
N LEU A 490 4.10 10.33 -8.45
CA LEU A 490 3.91 8.89 -8.36
C LEU A 490 2.49 8.51 -8.81
N GLU A 491 2.19 8.70 -10.09
CA GLU A 491 0.87 8.39 -10.70
C GLU A 491 0.99 7.39 -11.86
N ASP A 492 -0.01 6.51 -12.01
CA ASP A 492 -0.09 5.60 -13.15
C ASP A 492 -0.60 6.32 -14.41
N THR A 493 0.33 6.89 -15.16
CA THR A 493 0.03 7.62 -16.41
C THR A 493 -0.03 6.70 -17.64
N ARG A 494 0.13 5.38 -17.50
CA ARG A 494 0.24 4.45 -18.65
C ARG A 494 -1.06 4.42 -19.45
N THR A 495 -2.18 4.28 -18.76
CA THR A 495 -3.53 4.30 -19.36
C THR A 495 -3.80 5.59 -20.12
N GLU A 496 -3.46 6.74 -19.52
CA GLU A 496 -3.67 8.04 -20.16
C GLU A 496 -2.80 8.20 -21.42
N LYS A 497 -1.53 7.81 -21.36
CA LYS A 497 -0.62 7.82 -22.52
C LYS A 497 -1.12 6.92 -23.65
N ILE A 498 -1.62 5.72 -23.33
CA ILE A 498 -2.22 4.80 -24.31
C ILE A 498 -3.45 5.45 -24.97
N LEU A 499 -4.37 6.02 -24.18
CA LEU A 499 -5.55 6.68 -24.72
C LEU A 499 -5.21 7.91 -25.59
N LEU A 500 -4.23 8.71 -25.19
CA LEU A 500 -3.74 9.84 -25.99
C LEU A 500 -3.14 9.37 -27.33
N LYS A 501 -2.34 8.30 -27.31
CA LYS A 501 -1.77 7.68 -28.52
C LYS A 501 -2.85 7.15 -29.45
N ILE A 502 -3.85 6.45 -28.92
CA ILE A 502 -4.99 5.92 -29.68
C ILE A 502 -5.79 7.06 -30.31
N ARG A 503 -6.14 8.09 -29.52
CA ARG A 503 -6.86 9.28 -30.00
C ARG A 503 -6.09 10.05 -31.06
N GLY A 504 -4.76 10.17 -30.93
CA GLY A 504 -3.92 10.88 -31.88
C GLY A 504 -3.84 10.23 -33.27
N LYS A 505 -4.18 8.94 -33.40
CA LYS A 505 -4.19 8.22 -34.69
C LYS A 505 -5.59 8.00 -35.28
N GLY A 506 -6.64 7.96 -34.44
CA GLY A 506 -7.99 7.56 -34.87
C GLY A 506 -8.91 8.72 -35.21
N THR A 507 -9.81 8.49 -36.16
CA THR A 507 -10.96 9.35 -36.47
C THR A 507 -12.09 9.03 -35.50
N LEU A 508 -12.80 10.02 -34.97
CA LEU A 508 -13.92 9.76 -34.06
C LEU A 508 -15.01 8.95 -34.77
N LEU A 509 -15.66 8.02 -34.05
CA LEU A 509 -16.65 7.13 -34.62
C LEU A 509 -17.79 7.91 -35.29
N GLU A 510 -18.25 8.99 -34.67
CA GLU A 510 -19.31 9.84 -35.24
C GLU A 510 -18.93 10.44 -36.60
N GLU A 511 -17.67 10.81 -36.78
CA GLU A 511 -17.11 11.30 -38.04
C GLU A 511 -16.92 10.15 -39.04
N TYR A 512 -16.38 9.01 -38.57
CA TYR A 512 -16.17 7.80 -39.37
C TYR A 512 -17.48 7.27 -40.00
N VAL A 513 -18.58 7.34 -39.26
CA VAL A 513 -19.91 6.89 -39.72
C VAL A 513 -20.78 8.02 -40.25
N MET A 514 -20.28 9.25 -40.33
CA MET A 514 -21.01 10.44 -40.80
C MET A 514 -22.37 10.65 -40.09
N GLY A 515 -22.42 10.39 -38.78
CA GLY A 515 -23.64 10.54 -37.97
C GLY A 515 -24.72 9.48 -38.19
N GLU A 516 -24.45 8.38 -38.91
CA GLU A 516 -25.40 7.29 -39.18
C GLU A 516 -25.66 6.38 -37.95
N LEU A 517 -26.09 6.96 -36.83
CA LEU A 517 -26.53 6.26 -35.61
C LEU A 517 -28.05 6.32 -35.48
N GLY A 518 -28.68 5.17 -35.19
CA GLY A 518 -30.13 5.06 -35.01
C GLY A 518 -30.51 4.32 -33.73
N THR A 519 -31.59 4.76 -33.08
CA THR A 519 -32.19 4.09 -31.91
C THR A 519 -33.44 3.32 -32.32
N GLY A 520 -33.72 2.20 -31.67
CA GLY A 520 -35.00 1.50 -31.87
C GLY A 520 -36.19 2.31 -31.36
N THR A 521 -37.39 1.96 -31.82
CA THR A 521 -38.63 2.69 -31.52
C THR A 521 -39.68 1.85 -30.81
N HIS A 522 -39.45 0.55 -30.66
CA HIS A 522 -40.43 -0.37 -30.07
C HIS A 522 -40.19 -0.58 -28.57
N ALA A 523 -41.13 -0.13 -27.73
CA ALA A 523 -41.16 -0.51 -26.32
C ALA A 523 -41.36 -2.02 -26.17
N GLU A 524 -40.60 -2.66 -25.28
CA GLU A 524 -40.65 -4.12 -25.09
C GLU A 524 -41.91 -4.56 -24.34
N GLN A 525 -42.33 -3.79 -23.34
CA GLN A 525 -43.52 -4.03 -22.51
C GLN A 525 -44.65 -3.09 -22.92
N ASP A 526 -45.89 -3.50 -22.67
CA ASP A 526 -47.10 -2.69 -22.86
C ASP A 526 -47.26 -2.11 -24.28
N ASN A 527 -46.67 -2.80 -25.27
CA ASN A 527 -46.74 -2.45 -26.67
C ASN A 527 -47.54 -3.52 -27.44
N PRO A 528 -48.75 -3.22 -27.93
CA PRO A 528 -49.58 -4.19 -28.65
C PRO A 528 -48.97 -4.62 -29.99
N LEU A 529 -47.97 -3.89 -30.50
CA LEU A 529 -47.23 -4.26 -31.69
C LEU A 529 -46.07 -5.22 -31.40
N VAL A 530 -45.78 -5.55 -30.13
CA VAL A 530 -44.71 -6.48 -29.76
C VAL A 530 -45.30 -7.74 -29.16
N VAL A 531 -45.07 -8.88 -29.83
CA VAL A 531 -45.65 -10.16 -29.45
C VAL A 531 -44.59 -11.24 -29.24
N ASN A 532 -44.87 -12.19 -28.35
CA ASN A 532 -44.05 -13.38 -28.20
C ASN A 532 -44.36 -14.42 -29.29
N ARG A 533 -43.52 -15.46 -29.36
CA ARG A 533 -43.66 -16.56 -30.33
C ARG A 533 -45.00 -17.29 -30.25
N VAL A 534 -45.57 -17.46 -29.05
CA VAL A 534 -46.85 -18.17 -28.83
C VAL A 534 -47.99 -17.36 -29.45
N THR A 535 -48.07 -16.07 -29.14
CA THR A 535 -49.07 -15.15 -29.68
C THR A 535 -48.95 -15.04 -31.19
N ARG A 536 -47.75 -14.88 -31.74
CA ARG A 536 -47.51 -14.88 -33.20
C ARG A 536 -48.04 -16.15 -33.86
N ASN A 537 -47.74 -17.32 -33.30
CA ASN A 537 -48.20 -18.60 -33.85
C ASN A 537 -49.73 -18.72 -33.79
N ARG A 538 -50.37 -18.23 -32.72
CA ARG A 538 -51.82 -18.17 -32.58
C ARG A 538 -52.46 -17.27 -33.65
N LEU A 539 -51.95 -16.05 -33.82
CA LEU A 539 -52.48 -15.06 -34.78
C LEU A 539 -52.33 -15.50 -36.25
N THR A 540 -51.31 -16.31 -36.54
CA THR A 540 -51.01 -16.78 -37.91
C THR A 540 -51.50 -18.19 -38.20
N LYS A 541 -52.18 -18.86 -37.25
CA LYS A 541 -52.58 -20.28 -37.34
C LYS A 541 -53.33 -20.61 -38.62
N ASN A 542 -54.30 -19.77 -38.99
CA ASN A 542 -55.15 -19.95 -40.17
C ASN A 542 -54.81 -18.98 -41.31
N ALA A 543 -53.70 -18.25 -41.20
CA ALA A 543 -53.25 -17.24 -42.15
C ALA A 543 -51.71 -17.23 -42.22
N TRP A 544 -51.12 -18.31 -42.74
CA TRP A 544 -49.66 -18.48 -42.79
C TRP A 544 -48.95 -17.31 -43.50
N TRP A 545 -49.59 -16.74 -44.52
CA TRP A 545 -49.10 -15.58 -45.28
C TRP A 545 -48.93 -14.31 -44.43
N ALA A 546 -49.62 -14.22 -43.29
CA ALA A 546 -49.53 -13.09 -42.36
C ALA A 546 -48.25 -13.14 -41.50
N ARG A 547 -47.51 -14.26 -41.51
CA ARG A 547 -46.19 -14.34 -40.84
C ARG A 547 -45.20 -13.29 -41.36
N ARG A 548 -45.37 -12.83 -42.60
CA ARG A 548 -44.53 -11.78 -43.21
C ARG A 548 -44.56 -10.44 -42.45
N PHE A 549 -45.61 -10.18 -41.68
CA PHE A 549 -45.76 -8.93 -40.91
C PHE A 549 -45.05 -8.98 -39.55
N PHE A 550 -44.55 -10.14 -39.13
CA PHE A 550 -43.90 -10.32 -37.85
C PHE A 550 -42.38 -10.35 -38.03
N VAL A 551 -41.75 -9.20 -37.86
CA VAL A 551 -40.30 -9.04 -37.94
C VAL A 551 -39.69 -9.41 -36.59
N PRO A 552 -38.65 -10.26 -36.50
CA PRO A 552 -37.98 -10.55 -35.24
C PRO A 552 -37.45 -9.27 -34.59
N LEU A 553 -37.76 -9.08 -33.31
CA LEU A 553 -37.38 -7.88 -32.54
C LEU A 553 -36.19 -8.19 -31.64
N LEU A 554 -35.05 -7.52 -31.86
CA LEU A 554 -33.89 -7.62 -30.98
C LEU A 554 -34.09 -6.76 -29.72
N CYS A 555 -33.91 -7.40 -28.57
CA CYS A 555 -33.84 -6.77 -27.26
C CYS A 555 -32.40 -6.79 -26.73
N PRO A 556 -32.06 -6.04 -25.67
CA PRO A 556 -30.73 -6.04 -25.07
C PRO A 556 -30.21 -7.45 -24.73
N ALA A 557 -31.10 -8.33 -24.25
CA ALA A 557 -30.76 -9.71 -23.89
C ALA A 557 -30.33 -10.58 -25.08
N ASP A 558 -30.66 -10.19 -26.32
CA ASP A 558 -30.33 -10.93 -27.54
C ASP A 558 -28.98 -10.51 -28.14
N ILE A 559 -28.42 -9.37 -27.74
CA ILE A 559 -27.18 -8.83 -28.31
C ILE A 559 -25.98 -9.68 -27.87
N ARG A 560 -25.18 -10.11 -28.84
CA ARG A 560 -23.94 -10.89 -28.66
C ARG A 560 -22.88 -10.39 -29.64
N ARG A 561 -21.60 -10.72 -29.41
CA ARG A 561 -20.51 -10.34 -30.32
C ARG A 561 -20.74 -11.00 -31.67
N TYR A 562 -20.69 -10.23 -32.75
CA TYR A 562 -20.87 -10.62 -34.15
C TYR A 562 -22.26 -11.16 -34.53
N VAL A 563 -22.78 -12.22 -33.90
CA VAL A 563 -24.07 -12.82 -34.26
C VAL A 563 -25.07 -12.73 -33.10
N PRO A 564 -26.23 -12.09 -33.27
CA PRO A 564 -27.21 -11.96 -32.19
C PRO A 564 -27.85 -13.32 -31.86
N LYS A 565 -28.26 -13.49 -30.60
CA LYS A 565 -29.08 -14.63 -30.20
C LYS A 565 -30.45 -14.55 -30.88
N LYS A 566 -31.02 -15.73 -31.19
CA LYS A 566 -32.33 -15.81 -31.82
C LYS A 566 -33.41 -15.13 -30.95
N PRO A 567 -34.11 -14.10 -31.46
CA PRO A 567 -35.04 -13.34 -30.64
C PRO A 567 -36.28 -14.15 -30.26
N SER A 568 -36.80 -13.88 -29.06
CA SER A 568 -38.05 -14.49 -28.56
C SER A 568 -39.31 -13.70 -28.92
N ARG A 569 -39.15 -12.42 -29.30
CA ARG A 569 -40.21 -11.46 -29.59
C ARG A 569 -40.20 -11.03 -31.05
N TYR A 570 -41.34 -10.51 -31.49
CA TYR A 570 -41.60 -10.07 -32.86
C TYR A 570 -42.34 -8.74 -32.84
N ALA A 571 -41.92 -7.79 -33.68
CA ALA A 571 -42.65 -6.57 -33.98
C ALA A 571 -43.64 -6.83 -35.12
N ILE A 572 -44.88 -6.38 -34.94
CA ILE A 572 -45.91 -6.35 -35.97
C ILE A 572 -45.69 -5.10 -36.81
N THR A 573 -45.52 -5.29 -38.10
CA THR A 573 -45.20 -4.24 -39.08
C THR A 573 -46.28 -4.14 -40.16
N GLY A 574 -46.36 -2.99 -40.81
CA GLY A 574 -47.29 -2.78 -41.94
C GLY A 574 -48.76 -2.69 -41.54
N THR A 575 -49.07 -2.21 -40.34
CA THR A 575 -50.43 -2.05 -39.76
C THR A 575 -51.41 -1.29 -40.68
N GLY A 576 -50.92 -0.39 -41.53
CA GLY A 576 -51.71 0.31 -42.56
C GLY A 576 -51.99 -0.48 -43.85
N SER A 577 -51.47 -1.70 -44.00
CA SER A 577 -51.65 -2.48 -45.23
C SER A 577 -53.07 -3.01 -45.35
N SER A 578 -53.72 -2.78 -46.51
CA SER A 578 -55.01 -3.40 -46.88
C SER A 578 -54.98 -4.94 -46.82
N ARG A 579 -53.78 -5.54 -46.87
CA ARG A 579 -53.59 -6.99 -46.70
C ARG A 579 -53.78 -7.46 -45.26
N ILE A 580 -53.44 -6.67 -44.24
CA ILE A 580 -53.66 -7.05 -42.83
C ILE A 580 -55.15 -7.21 -42.54
N ARG A 581 -56.01 -6.38 -43.16
CA ARG A 581 -57.48 -6.46 -43.05
C ARG A 581 -58.05 -7.82 -43.44
N LYS A 582 -57.33 -8.61 -44.25
CA LYS A 582 -57.73 -9.98 -44.65
C LYS A 582 -57.46 -11.03 -43.56
N CYS A 583 -56.73 -10.69 -42.49
CA CYS A 583 -56.44 -11.58 -41.36
C CYS A 583 -57.28 -11.18 -40.14
N ARG A 584 -58.50 -11.72 -40.02
CA ARG A 584 -59.45 -11.36 -38.96
C ARG A 584 -58.86 -11.48 -37.54
N ALA A 585 -58.08 -12.54 -37.27
CA ALA A 585 -57.44 -12.75 -35.98
C ALA A 585 -56.41 -11.66 -35.63
N LEU A 586 -55.67 -11.15 -36.62
CA LEU A 586 -54.70 -10.08 -36.44
C LEU A 586 -55.39 -8.72 -36.25
N VAL A 587 -56.46 -8.46 -37.00
CA VAL A 587 -57.28 -7.25 -36.87
C VAL A 587 -57.89 -7.15 -35.47
N GLN A 588 -58.59 -8.20 -35.01
CA GLN A 588 -59.19 -8.25 -33.68
C GLN A 588 -58.16 -8.07 -32.55
N TYR A 589 -56.95 -8.60 -32.75
CA TYR A 589 -55.86 -8.42 -31.78
C TYR A 589 -55.37 -6.97 -31.70
N LEU A 590 -55.22 -6.30 -32.85
CA LEU A 590 -54.80 -4.90 -32.90
C LEU A 590 -55.88 -3.97 -32.34
N GLU A 591 -57.15 -4.19 -32.68
CA GLU A 591 -58.31 -3.43 -32.18
C GLU A 591 -58.46 -3.55 -30.65
N SER A 592 -58.37 -4.77 -30.11
CA SER A 592 -58.41 -4.97 -28.65
C SER A 592 -57.17 -4.42 -27.93
N GLY A 593 -56.04 -4.28 -28.61
CA GLY A 593 -54.84 -3.62 -28.11
C GLY A 593 -54.99 -2.09 -28.03
N THR A 594 -55.67 -1.48 -29.01
CA THR A 594 -55.97 -0.03 -29.01
C THR A 594 -56.97 0.37 -27.93
N GLU A 595 -57.99 -0.45 -27.67
CA GLU A 595 -58.98 -0.21 -26.60
C GLU A 595 -58.37 -0.26 -25.19
N ARG A 596 -57.34 -1.10 -24.98
CA ARG A 596 -56.62 -1.16 -23.70
C ARG A 596 -55.79 0.10 -23.44
N ARG A 597 -55.17 0.66 -24.49
CA ARG A 597 -54.38 1.91 -24.41
C ARG A 597 -55.23 3.12 -24.04
N GLY A 598 -56.47 3.20 -24.55
CA GLY A 598 -57.40 4.29 -24.27
C GLY A 598 -58.00 4.31 -22.86
N LYS A 599 -57.96 3.19 -22.13
CA LYS A 599 -58.46 3.12 -20.73
C LYS A 599 -57.40 3.46 -19.69
N GLU A 600 -56.12 3.43 -20.02
CA GLU A 600 -55.02 3.78 -19.11
C GLU A 600 -54.58 5.25 -19.22
N SER A 601 -54.82 5.91 -20.36
CA SER A 601 -54.60 7.36 -20.53
C SER A 601 -55.87 8.14 -20.18
N GLY A 602 -56.12 8.41 -18.89
CA GLY A 602 -57.25 9.22 -18.44
C GLY A 602 -57.17 10.68 -18.90
N ARG A 603 -57.64 10.98 -20.12
CA ARG A 603 -57.95 12.34 -20.59
C ARG A 603 -59.34 12.37 -21.21
N SER A 604 -60.18 13.20 -20.61
CA SER A 604 -61.51 13.58 -21.09
C SER A 604 -61.42 14.24 -22.47
N THR A 605 -62.34 13.87 -23.33
CA THR A 605 -62.63 14.46 -24.63
C THR A 605 -63.17 15.88 -24.48
N ASP A 606 -62.48 16.86 -25.07
CA ASP A 606 -63.11 18.09 -25.57
C ASP A 606 -63.23 17.96 -27.10
N ASP A 607 -64.42 18.30 -27.61
CA ASP A 607 -64.98 17.91 -28.91
C ASP A 607 -64.47 18.68 -30.15
N ASP A 608 -63.26 19.25 -30.15
CA ASP A 608 -62.77 20.09 -31.28
C ASP A 608 -61.50 19.57 -32.00
N GLU A 609 -61.01 18.37 -31.70
CA GLU A 609 -59.84 17.77 -32.37
C GLU A 609 -60.14 16.52 -33.23
N GLN A 610 -61.41 16.30 -33.57
CA GLN A 610 -61.79 15.11 -34.36
C GLN A 610 -61.33 15.15 -35.83
N ASP A 611 -60.99 16.33 -36.36
CA ASP A 611 -60.46 16.51 -37.73
C ASP A 611 -58.93 16.63 -37.81
N ARG A 612 -58.19 16.60 -36.68
CA ARG A 612 -56.72 16.55 -36.68
C ARG A 612 -56.14 15.25 -36.12
N ALA A 613 -56.95 14.46 -35.42
CA ALA A 613 -56.54 13.15 -34.90
C ALA A 613 -56.63 12.00 -35.92
N GLN A 614 -57.12 12.24 -37.15
CA GLN A 614 -57.00 11.27 -38.25
C GLN A 614 -55.65 11.35 -38.99
N ASP A 615 -54.84 12.38 -38.75
CA ASP A 615 -53.58 12.66 -39.48
C ASP A 615 -52.28 12.38 -38.68
N HIS A 616 -52.36 11.79 -37.48
CA HIS A 616 -51.18 11.36 -36.70
C HIS A 616 -51.04 9.83 -36.54
N VAL A 617 -51.59 9.07 -37.48
CA VAL A 617 -51.13 7.68 -37.78
C VAL A 617 -50.07 7.71 -38.90
N GLN A 618 -49.47 8.88 -39.15
CA GLN A 618 -48.48 9.05 -40.18
C GLN A 618 -47.08 8.63 -39.69
N GLU A 619 -46.65 7.49 -40.25
CA GLU A 619 -45.26 7.17 -40.58
C GLU A 619 -44.31 6.80 -39.43
N HIS A 620 -44.47 5.59 -38.91
CA HIS A 620 -43.30 4.77 -38.63
C HIS A 620 -43.13 3.75 -39.76
N PHE A 621 -42.79 4.28 -40.93
CA PHE A 621 -42.11 3.48 -41.95
C PHE A 621 -40.81 2.97 -41.31
N LEU A 622 -40.76 1.67 -40.98
CA LEU A 622 -39.49 0.98 -41.21
C LEU A 622 -39.15 1.19 -42.68
N PRO A 623 -37.89 1.46 -43.03
CA PRO A 623 -37.51 1.61 -44.43
C PRO A 623 -38.07 0.42 -45.21
N GLU A 624 -38.73 0.70 -46.35
CA GLU A 624 -39.32 -0.34 -47.22
C GLU A 624 -38.29 -1.41 -47.66
N LYS A 625 -37.00 -1.15 -47.40
CA LYS A 625 -35.88 -2.05 -47.64
C LYS A 625 -35.15 -2.43 -46.34
N PRO A 626 -34.75 -3.70 -46.20
CA PRO A 626 -33.87 -4.15 -45.12
C PRO A 626 -32.59 -3.31 -45.06
N MET A 627 -32.33 -2.64 -43.93
CA MET A 627 -31.10 -1.87 -43.72
C MET A 627 -30.06 -2.67 -42.96
N ARG A 628 -28.86 -2.74 -43.52
CA ARG A 628 -27.72 -3.40 -42.88
C ARG A 628 -27.16 -2.53 -41.77
N LYS A 629 -26.80 -3.14 -40.64
CA LYS A 629 -26.43 -2.39 -39.45
C LYS A 629 -25.59 -3.19 -38.46
N ILE A 630 -24.82 -2.48 -37.63
CA ILE A 630 -24.15 -3.00 -36.44
C ILE A 630 -25.00 -2.61 -35.24
N ILE A 631 -25.44 -3.58 -34.44
CA ILE A 631 -26.45 -3.41 -33.40
C ILE A 631 -25.82 -3.63 -32.02
N PHE A 632 -26.16 -2.78 -31.06
CA PHE A 632 -25.68 -2.85 -29.68
C PHE A 632 -26.76 -2.38 -28.71
N ALA A 633 -26.70 -2.82 -27.45
CA ALA A 633 -27.64 -2.33 -26.44
C ALA A 633 -27.13 -1.04 -25.80
N LEU A 634 -28.02 -0.14 -25.39
CA LEU A 634 -27.62 1.10 -24.71
C LEU A 634 -26.93 0.86 -23.36
N HIS A 635 -27.20 -0.27 -22.71
CA HIS A 635 -26.61 -0.65 -21.42
C HIS A 635 -26.15 -2.11 -21.46
N GLN A 636 -24.86 -2.38 -21.24
CA GLN A 636 -24.30 -3.75 -21.12
C GLN A 636 -23.10 -3.78 -20.17
N HIS A 637 -23.01 -4.79 -19.31
CA HIS A 637 -21.80 -5.06 -18.52
C HIS A 637 -20.64 -5.57 -19.37
N SER A 638 -20.96 -6.28 -20.45
CA SER A 638 -19.99 -6.76 -21.43
C SER A 638 -20.40 -6.20 -22.79
N PRO A 639 -19.77 -5.09 -23.25
CA PRO A 639 -20.06 -4.50 -24.55
C PRO A 639 -19.99 -5.53 -25.66
N ALA A 640 -21.02 -5.58 -26.50
CA ALA A 640 -21.10 -6.54 -27.59
C ALA A 640 -21.83 -5.91 -28.78
N PHE A 641 -21.30 -6.15 -29.97
CA PHE A 641 -21.80 -5.57 -31.22
C PHE A 641 -22.14 -6.69 -32.20
N SER A 642 -23.41 -6.77 -32.59
CA SER A 642 -23.95 -7.76 -33.52
C SER A 642 -24.03 -7.20 -34.95
N LEU A 643 -23.77 -8.01 -35.96
CA LEU A 643 -23.91 -7.65 -37.38
C LEU A 643 -25.25 -8.15 -37.94
N ASP A 644 -26.04 -7.24 -38.50
CA ASP A 644 -27.23 -7.57 -39.30
C ASP A 644 -26.97 -7.26 -40.78
N GLN A 645 -26.30 -8.20 -41.46
CA GLN A 645 -25.89 -8.05 -42.87
C GLN A 645 -27.06 -8.02 -43.86
N LYS A 646 -28.26 -8.45 -43.42
CA LYS A 646 -29.45 -8.59 -44.27
C LYS A 646 -30.58 -7.63 -43.89
N GLY A 647 -30.44 -6.84 -42.83
CA GLY A 647 -31.50 -5.98 -42.30
C GLY A 647 -32.72 -6.75 -41.79
N THR A 648 -32.48 -7.89 -41.14
CA THR A 648 -33.51 -8.86 -40.74
C THR A 648 -34.29 -8.43 -39.50
N TYR A 649 -33.70 -7.58 -38.64
CA TYR A 649 -34.21 -7.37 -37.29
C TYR A 649 -34.83 -5.97 -37.09
N ALA A 650 -35.97 -5.93 -36.41
CA ALA A 650 -36.46 -4.72 -35.74
C ALA A 650 -35.69 -4.51 -34.42
N MET A 651 -35.70 -3.29 -33.88
CA MET A 651 -34.93 -2.93 -32.68
C MET A 651 -35.85 -2.38 -31.58
N ALA A 652 -35.66 -2.86 -30.36
CA ALA A 652 -36.31 -2.29 -29.18
C ALA A 652 -35.76 -0.89 -28.88
N SER A 653 -36.51 -0.06 -28.14
CA SER A 653 -36.09 1.31 -27.78
C SER A 653 -34.82 1.39 -26.94
N THR A 654 -34.43 0.29 -26.31
CA THR A 654 -33.22 0.11 -25.50
C THR A 654 -32.01 -0.36 -26.32
N VAL A 655 -32.16 -0.50 -27.64
CA VAL A 655 -31.14 -0.96 -28.58
C VAL A 655 -30.84 0.15 -29.58
N SER A 656 -29.56 0.32 -29.90
CA SER A 656 -29.06 1.26 -30.89
C SER A 656 -28.30 0.54 -31.99
N ALA A 657 -28.06 1.25 -33.08
CA ALA A 657 -27.32 0.71 -34.20
C ALA A 657 -26.53 1.77 -34.97
N ILE A 658 -25.41 1.33 -35.53
CA ILE A 658 -24.66 2.01 -36.59
C ILE A 658 -25.26 1.52 -37.91
N LEU A 659 -25.81 2.42 -38.73
CA LEU A 659 -26.57 2.08 -39.94
C LEU A 659 -25.68 1.76 -41.15
N ARG A 660 -24.59 1.02 -40.91
CA ARG A 660 -23.61 0.58 -41.93
C ARG A 660 -23.36 -0.92 -41.86
N ASN A 661 -22.98 -1.50 -43.00
CA ASN A 661 -22.44 -2.85 -43.05
C ASN A 661 -20.92 -2.80 -43.02
N ASP A 662 -20.35 -2.67 -41.82
CA ASP A 662 -18.91 -2.58 -41.64
C ASP A 662 -18.41 -3.70 -40.69
N PRO A 663 -18.10 -4.89 -41.22
CA PRO A 663 -17.55 -5.99 -40.41
C PRO A 663 -16.17 -5.66 -39.81
N TYR A 664 -15.40 -4.77 -40.44
CA TYR A 664 -14.11 -4.32 -39.92
C TYR A 664 -14.32 -3.48 -38.65
N LEU A 665 -15.23 -2.50 -38.68
CA LEU A 665 -15.59 -1.74 -37.49
C LEU A 665 -16.15 -2.63 -36.38
N ALA A 666 -16.98 -3.62 -36.72
CA ALA A 666 -17.47 -4.58 -35.74
C ALA A 666 -16.35 -5.41 -35.10
N ALA A 667 -15.26 -5.69 -35.81
CA ALA A 667 -14.08 -6.35 -35.25
C ALA A 667 -13.39 -5.47 -34.20
N ILE A 668 -13.16 -4.19 -34.54
CA ILE A 668 -12.55 -3.22 -33.63
C ILE A 668 -13.40 -3.05 -32.38
N LEU A 669 -14.71 -2.81 -32.53
CA LEU A 669 -15.62 -2.59 -31.40
C LEU A 669 -15.74 -3.82 -30.49
N ASN A 670 -15.68 -5.03 -31.04
CA ASN A 670 -15.74 -6.26 -30.25
C ASN A 670 -14.38 -6.69 -29.67
N SER A 671 -13.26 -6.14 -30.14
CA SER A 671 -11.90 -6.51 -29.68
C SER A 671 -11.65 -6.18 -28.21
N THR A 672 -10.61 -6.77 -27.63
CA THR A 672 -10.16 -6.44 -26.27
C THR A 672 -9.77 -4.96 -26.15
N LEU A 673 -9.06 -4.41 -27.14
CA LEU A 673 -8.78 -2.97 -27.20
C LEU A 673 -10.05 -2.12 -27.29
N GLY A 674 -11.03 -2.55 -28.08
CA GLY A 674 -12.31 -1.85 -28.21
C GLY A 674 -13.06 -1.78 -26.88
N ARG A 675 -13.06 -2.89 -26.11
CA ARG A 675 -13.63 -2.92 -24.76
C ARG A 675 -12.90 -1.96 -23.81
N PHE A 676 -11.57 -1.97 -23.82
CA PHE A 676 -10.75 -1.06 -23.03
C PHE A 676 -11.06 0.42 -23.31
N ILE A 677 -11.19 0.79 -24.58
CA ILE A 677 -11.58 2.15 -25.00
C ILE A 677 -12.98 2.49 -24.50
N ILE A 678 -13.97 1.60 -24.73
CA ILE A 678 -15.38 1.81 -24.32
C ILE A 678 -15.45 2.06 -22.82
N TRP A 679 -14.71 1.30 -22.01
CA TRP A 679 -14.66 1.52 -20.57
C TRP A 679 -14.27 2.95 -20.20
N HIS A 680 -13.35 3.56 -20.94
CA HIS A 680 -12.81 4.87 -20.59
C HIS A 680 -13.58 6.05 -21.21
N ILE A 681 -14.46 5.80 -22.20
CA ILE A 681 -15.26 6.85 -22.84
C ILE A 681 -16.75 6.79 -22.48
N CYS A 682 -17.26 5.62 -22.09
CA CYS A 682 -18.66 5.41 -21.74
C CYS A 682 -18.84 5.38 -20.22
N PRO A 683 -19.78 6.15 -19.65
CA PRO A 683 -20.08 6.09 -18.22
C PRO A 683 -20.53 4.68 -17.79
N TYR A 684 -20.08 4.23 -16.62
CA TYR A 684 -20.54 2.98 -16.02
C TYR A 684 -21.66 3.24 -15.02
N THR A 685 -22.77 2.51 -15.16
CA THR A 685 -23.94 2.60 -14.27
C THR A 685 -24.24 1.25 -13.63
N ASP A 686 -25.26 1.20 -12.76
CA ASP A 686 -25.80 -0.03 -12.18
C ASP A 686 -26.23 -1.07 -13.23
N ARG A 687 -26.56 -0.63 -14.45
CA ARG A 687 -26.96 -1.48 -15.59
C ARG A 687 -25.81 -1.80 -16.56
N GLY A 688 -24.58 -1.46 -16.19
CA GLY A 688 -23.38 -1.61 -17.01
C GLY A 688 -22.98 -0.33 -17.74
N TYR A 689 -22.19 -0.45 -18.81
CA TYR A 689 -21.76 0.70 -19.61
C TYR A 689 -22.92 1.33 -20.35
N HIS A 690 -23.14 2.64 -20.14
CA HIS A 690 -24.11 3.42 -20.89
C HIS A 690 -23.50 3.88 -22.22
N MET A 691 -23.71 3.08 -23.27
CA MET A 691 -23.24 3.30 -24.63
C MET A 691 -24.23 4.15 -25.42
N SER A 692 -24.47 5.39 -24.97
CA SER A 692 -25.28 6.34 -25.75
C SER A 692 -24.57 6.69 -27.07
N PRO A 693 -25.30 7.06 -28.13
CA PRO A 693 -24.70 7.55 -29.37
C PRO A 693 -23.66 8.66 -29.14
N ALA A 694 -23.90 9.58 -28.20
CA ALA A 694 -22.99 10.68 -27.88
C ALA A 694 -21.70 10.21 -27.17
N SER A 695 -21.77 9.20 -26.30
CA SER A 695 -20.58 8.65 -25.64
C SER A 695 -19.76 7.79 -26.60
N LEU A 696 -20.44 6.89 -27.33
CA LEU A 696 -19.80 5.96 -28.25
C LEU A 696 -19.25 6.66 -29.50
N GLY A 697 -19.85 7.80 -29.91
CA GLY A 697 -19.35 8.65 -30.99
C GLY A 697 -17.90 9.12 -30.79
N LYS A 698 -17.43 9.20 -29.53
CA LYS A 698 -16.06 9.56 -29.17
C LYS A 698 -15.05 8.42 -29.32
N PHE A 699 -15.48 7.24 -29.77
CA PHE A 699 -14.61 6.09 -29.96
C PHE A 699 -13.66 6.35 -31.15
N PRO A 700 -12.33 6.37 -30.98
CA PRO A 700 -11.39 6.54 -32.08
C PRO A 700 -11.31 5.27 -32.94
N VAL A 701 -11.49 5.41 -34.25
CA VAL A 701 -11.42 4.34 -35.27
C VAL A 701 -10.29 4.66 -36.25
N ILE A 702 -9.38 3.71 -36.49
CA ILE A 702 -8.37 3.84 -37.56
C ILE A 702 -9.02 3.60 -38.92
N VAL A 703 -8.99 4.61 -39.78
CA VAL A 703 -9.34 4.51 -41.20
C VAL A 703 -8.16 3.86 -41.93
N PRO A 704 -8.32 2.68 -42.56
CA PRO A 704 -7.24 2.08 -43.33
C PRO A 704 -6.83 2.96 -44.52
N ASP A 705 -5.53 3.24 -44.64
CA ASP A 705 -4.98 3.80 -45.87
C ASP A 705 -4.77 2.69 -46.89
N PHE A 706 -5.65 2.60 -47.89
CA PHE A 706 -5.62 1.54 -48.90
C PHE A 706 -4.46 1.65 -49.89
N GLU A 707 -3.76 2.79 -49.94
CA GLU A 707 -2.52 2.94 -50.71
C GLU A 707 -1.33 2.29 -49.99
N LYS A 708 -1.42 2.17 -48.66
CA LYS A 708 -0.38 1.54 -47.84
C LYS A 708 -0.60 0.02 -47.78
N PHE A 709 0.33 -0.71 -48.41
CA PHE A 709 0.25 -2.17 -48.51
C PHE A 709 0.07 -2.90 -47.16
N SER A 710 0.70 -2.42 -46.09
CA SER A 710 0.55 -3.02 -44.75
C SER A 710 -0.88 -2.90 -44.21
N ASP A 711 -1.50 -1.74 -44.38
CA ASP A 711 -2.80 -1.42 -43.77
C ASP A 711 -3.90 -2.15 -44.55
N LYS A 712 -3.78 -2.20 -45.88
CA LYS A 712 -4.62 -3.05 -46.73
C LYS A 712 -4.56 -4.52 -46.33
N LYS A 713 -3.35 -5.06 -46.08
CA LYS A 713 -3.17 -6.46 -45.69
C LYS A 713 -3.77 -6.77 -44.32
N ILE A 714 -3.64 -5.86 -43.35
CA ILE A 714 -4.27 -6.00 -42.02
C ILE A 714 -5.80 -5.99 -42.17
N TYR A 715 -6.34 -5.05 -42.94
CA TYR A 715 -7.76 -4.96 -43.22
C TYR A 715 -8.32 -6.26 -43.84
N GLU A 716 -7.67 -6.78 -44.89
CA GLU A 716 -8.09 -8.03 -45.55
C GLU A 716 -8.08 -9.23 -44.59
N LYS A 717 -7.07 -9.34 -43.71
CA LYS A 717 -7.00 -10.39 -42.68
C LYS A 717 -8.12 -10.27 -41.65
N ILE A 718 -8.38 -9.06 -41.15
CA ILE A 718 -9.48 -8.82 -40.20
C ILE A 718 -10.81 -9.25 -40.84
N MET A 719 -11.07 -8.84 -42.07
CA MET A 719 -12.30 -9.20 -42.79
C MET A 719 -12.47 -10.71 -42.97
N LEU A 720 -11.38 -11.45 -43.25
CA LEU A 720 -11.39 -12.90 -43.33
C LEU A 720 -11.74 -13.54 -41.99
N LEU A 721 -11.09 -13.10 -40.90
CA LEU A 721 -11.32 -13.62 -39.55
C LEU A 721 -12.73 -13.30 -39.04
N VAL A 722 -13.28 -12.13 -39.34
CA VAL A 722 -14.67 -11.79 -38.98
C VAL A 722 -15.66 -12.68 -39.73
N SER A 723 -15.40 -12.96 -41.01
CA SER A 723 -16.22 -13.89 -41.79
C SER A 723 -16.19 -15.31 -41.24
N GLN A 724 -15.00 -15.77 -40.79
CA GLN A 724 -14.83 -17.03 -40.09
C GLN A 724 -15.56 -17.03 -38.74
N MET A 725 -15.42 -15.97 -37.95
CA MET A 725 -16.08 -15.79 -36.65
C MET A 725 -17.60 -15.92 -36.76
N ILE A 726 -18.21 -15.22 -37.72
CA ILE A 726 -19.66 -15.30 -37.99
C ILE A 726 -20.07 -16.74 -38.34
N SER A 727 -19.29 -17.41 -39.19
CA SER A 727 -19.56 -18.79 -39.62
C SER A 727 -19.46 -19.79 -38.46
N LEU A 728 -18.43 -19.66 -37.62
CA LEU A 728 -18.24 -20.48 -36.42
C LEU A 728 -19.36 -20.27 -35.40
N GLN A 729 -19.79 -19.03 -35.17
CA GLN A 729 -20.90 -18.74 -34.25
C GLN A 729 -22.25 -19.27 -34.75
N ASP A 730 -22.53 -19.13 -36.05
CA ASP A 730 -23.74 -19.73 -36.65
C ASP A 730 -23.71 -21.26 -36.52
N TYR A 731 -22.56 -21.89 -36.78
CA TYR A 731 -22.39 -23.33 -36.61
C TYR A 731 -22.56 -23.76 -35.15
N CYS A 732 -21.92 -23.07 -34.20
CA CYS A 732 -22.02 -23.31 -32.76
C CYS A 732 -23.49 -23.30 -32.30
N SER A 733 -24.30 -22.36 -32.80
CA SER A 733 -25.73 -22.25 -32.48
C SER A 733 -26.59 -23.45 -32.93
N ARG A 734 -26.10 -24.26 -33.88
CA ARG A 734 -26.79 -25.42 -34.48
C ARG A 734 -26.28 -26.77 -33.97
N THR A 735 -25.11 -26.80 -33.32
CA THR A 735 -24.52 -28.02 -32.75
C THR A 735 -25.44 -28.69 -31.72
N LYS A 736 -25.56 -30.02 -31.81
CA LYS A 736 -26.44 -30.81 -30.95
C LYS A 736 -25.70 -31.39 -29.74
N THR A 737 -24.41 -31.71 -29.89
CA THR A 737 -23.62 -32.33 -28.83
C THR A 737 -22.79 -31.30 -28.06
N ASP A 738 -22.57 -31.56 -26.78
CA ASP A 738 -21.75 -30.67 -25.94
C ASP A 738 -20.26 -30.72 -26.33
N GLN A 739 -19.78 -31.85 -26.85
CA GLN A 739 -18.40 -32.01 -27.28
C GLN A 739 -18.10 -31.17 -28.54
N GLU A 740 -18.96 -31.23 -29.56
CA GLU A 740 -18.82 -30.37 -30.75
C GLU A 740 -18.90 -28.88 -30.37
N ARG A 741 -19.83 -28.52 -29.47
CA ARG A 741 -19.95 -27.13 -29.01
C ARG A 741 -18.66 -26.64 -28.36
N ARG A 742 -17.99 -27.47 -27.54
CA ARG A 742 -16.70 -27.12 -26.93
C ARG A 742 -15.59 -26.92 -27.96
N PHE A 743 -15.47 -27.79 -28.96
CA PHE A 743 -14.46 -27.63 -30.00
C PHE A 743 -14.67 -26.35 -30.82
N VAL A 744 -15.90 -26.08 -31.24
CA VAL A 744 -16.22 -24.85 -31.99
C VAL A 744 -15.99 -23.61 -31.13
N GLN A 745 -16.30 -23.67 -29.82
CA GLN A 745 -16.00 -22.57 -28.91
C GLN A 745 -14.49 -22.28 -28.81
N GLN A 746 -13.65 -23.32 -28.76
CA GLN A 746 -12.19 -23.14 -28.77
C GLN A 746 -11.70 -22.47 -30.07
N GLU A 747 -12.30 -22.80 -31.21
CA GLU A 747 -11.97 -22.13 -32.48
C GLU A 747 -12.45 -20.67 -32.52
N ILE A 748 -13.60 -20.38 -31.92
CA ILE A 748 -14.10 -19.01 -31.72
C ILE A 748 -13.09 -18.22 -30.88
N ASP A 749 -12.69 -18.74 -29.73
CA ASP A 749 -11.75 -18.09 -28.82
C ASP A 749 -10.38 -17.87 -29.50
N ALA A 750 -9.89 -18.85 -30.25
CA ALA A 750 -8.64 -18.73 -31.02
C ALA A 750 -8.73 -17.75 -32.20
N THR A 751 -9.91 -17.58 -32.79
CA THR A 751 -10.16 -16.57 -33.83
C THR A 751 -10.19 -15.18 -33.21
N ASP A 752 -10.75 -15.07 -32.02
CA ASP A 752 -10.81 -13.82 -31.25
C ASP A 752 -9.42 -13.26 -30.92
N VAL A 753 -8.54 -14.12 -30.39
CA VAL A 753 -7.14 -13.76 -30.10
C VAL A 753 -6.41 -13.29 -31.35
N ARG A 754 -6.68 -13.90 -32.51
CA ARG A 754 -6.10 -13.47 -33.79
C ARG A 754 -6.62 -12.11 -34.26
N ILE A 755 -7.89 -11.80 -34.01
CA ILE A 755 -8.46 -10.47 -34.29
C ILE A 755 -7.81 -9.44 -33.36
N ASP A 756 -7.71 -9.73 -32.06
CA ASP A 756 -7.10 -8.82 -31.08
C ASP A 756 -5.65 -8.49 -31.43
N ALA A 757 -4.84 -9.48 -31.81
CA ALA A 757 -3.46 -9.26 -32.24
C ALA A 757 -3.35 -8.29 -33.44
N LEU A 758 -4.22 -8.43 -34.43
CA LEU A 758 -4.26 -7.52 -35.59
C LEU A 758 -4.77 -6.12 -35.21
N VAL A 759 -5.71 -6.03 -34.27
CA VAL A 759 -6.19 -4.73 -33.76
C VAL A 759 -5.08 -4.03 -32.97
N TYR A 760 -4.30 -4.73 -32.14
CA TYR A 760 -3.15 -4.12 -31.46
C TYR A 760 -2.09 -3.60 -32.46
N GLU A 761 -1.79 -4.39 -33.51
CA GLU A 761 -0.88 -3.99 -34.59
C GLU A 761 -1.39 -2.74 -35.32
N LEU A 762 -2.70 -2.68 -35.62
CA LEU A 762 -3.35 -1.56 -36.28
C LEU A 762 -3.21 -0.25 -35.48
N TYR A 763 -3.38 -0.28 -34.16
CA TYR A 763 -3.17 0.90 -33.29
C TYR A 763 -1.69 1.14 -32.96
N GLY A 764 -0.80 0.20 -33.31
CA GLY A 764 0.63 0.25 -33.08
C GLY A 764 1.00 0.18 -31.60
N LEU A 765 0.33 -0.68 -30.85
CA LEU A 765 0.64 -0.92 -29.44
C LEU A 765 1.86 -1.84 -29.28
N THR A 766 2.69 -1.50 -28.30
CA THR A 766 3.84 -2.29 -27.85
C THR A 766 3.38 -3.42 -26.92
N SER A 767 4.26 -4.41 -26.67
CA SER A 767 3.94 -5.52 -25.76
C SER A 767 3.62 -5.03 -24.34
N GLU A 768 4.28 -3.98 -23.87
CA GLU A 768 4.02 -3.34 -22.57
C GLU A 768 2.65 -2.66 -22.53
N GLU A 769 2.27 -1.94 -23.59
CA GLU A 769 0.96 -1.28 -23.68
C GLU A 769 -0.18 -2.31 -23.78
N ILE A 770 0.03 -3.40 -24.53
CA ILE A 770 -0.93 -4.51 -24.64
C ILE A 770 -1.20 -5.11 -23.25
N ALA A 771 -0.15 -5.34 -22.45
CA ALA A 771 -0.32 -5.88 -21.10
C ALA A 771 -1.19 -4.96 -20.20
N VAL A 772 -1.08 -3.64 -20.35
CA VAL A 772 -1.93 -2.68 -19.62
C VAL A 772 -3.38 -2.77 -20.09
N VAL A 773 -3.61 -2.85 -21.40
CA VAL A 773 -4.94 -2.99 -22.01
C VAL A 773 -5.63 -4.29 -21.56
N GLU A 774 -4.91 -5.40 -21.56
CA GLU A 774 -5.43 -6.72 -21.17
C GLU A 774 -5.68 -6.81 -19.66
N ALA A 775 -4.79 -6.26 -18.83
CA ALA A 775 -4.99 -6.20 -17.38
C ALA A 775 -6.21 -5.36 -16.99
N GLY A 776 -6.54 -4.31 -17.76
CA GLY A 776 -7.76 -3.55 -17.58
C GLY A 776 -9.01 -4.24 -18.13
N SER A 777 -8.88 -5.15 -19.10
CA SER A 777 -10.05 -5.76 -19.76
C SER A 777 -10.52 -7.06 -19.12
N ALA A 778 -9.80 -7.53 -18.10
CA ALA A 778 -10.12 -8.71 -17.27
C ALA A 778 -11.05 -8.34 -16.11
#